data_AF-A0A0D3CWH2-F1
#
_entry.id   AF-A0A0D3CWH2-F1
#
_cell.length_a   1.000
_cell.length_b   1.000
_cell.length_c   1.000
_cell.angle_alpha   90.00
_cell.angle_beta   90.00
_cell.angle_gamma   90.00
#
_symmetry.space_group_name_H-M   'P 1'
#
loop_
_entity.id
_entity.type
_entity.pdbx_description
1 polymer ?
#
loop_
_entity_poly.entity_id
_entity_poly.type
_entity_poly.pdbx_seq_one_letter_code
_entity_poly.pdbx_strand_id
1 'polypeptide(L)'
;MHDGVYQPRDDGMNLVLGQEFITKEAAKVHIQTASRQNCFEFDIIKSDTKRFVLKCRGAKEGCQWFVQVAKLKNSDLWTVRSYIKQHTCSVVTDIEAGDEDGTENDATGNEGTGGVLTSPGDIEMHENVTERDEHVFDTEVRPGVVYQSRDDGAKDGCKWFVRVAKLENTDLWTVRSYINQHTCSVVTTRTLPDRRKGTKQIVASVLAQDYPGTFDTPVPKVLIDLVHRRVGVHVSYTSAWRGKRETANETNIGTRTRVVVDEAQKFKYLFFALGASIEGFSAMRKVLIVDGTHLKNVYGGVLLVATAQDPDHHHYPIAFGVADGENDESWIWFMEQLKSVISDVSGLVFLSDRNKSLIKSVRLVFPEAAHGYCIWHLSQNVKSHVHNNKDTCAFKFRECAHAYTEAEFKYLYHAFRRKYPSAVVYLDKSVEEKKWARCYFRGDRYNVDTANSVESFNGVIKEARKYTLLPMFDVIIAKMSEWFNTHRKEAAEIPYTLKLVPILETEMSKRCVAAGFLTVDELHSFHLEYSVHGTDGKVYTVDMARNTCSCEQFDKDKYPCVHGVAAATFMTAAAGRELHLSEFCSKYYLVEQWALAYHRTVYLVLHMSDWVIPEDVRAKKIFPPDFETKKGKPQQTRFPSVGESRGRGKRGRGGARGRGEARGRGRARGGGITSYFECGSGSGSGTT
;
A
#
# COMPACT_ATOMS: atom_id res chain seq x y z
N MET A 1 25.33 -54.96 -8.33
CA MET A 1 26.05 -54.15 -7.33
C MET A 1 26.72 -53.02 -8.07
N HIS A 2 26.06 -51.85 -8.13
CA HIS A 2 26.73 -50.61 -8.51
C HIS A 2 27.00 -49.86 -7.20
N ASP A 3 28.26 -49.86 -6.78
CA ASP A 3 28.76 -49.00 -5.72
C ASP A 3 28.69 -47.54 -6.21
N GLY A 4 27.56 -46.90 -5.93
CA GLY A 4 27.38 -45.46 -6.12
C GLY A 4 28.07 -44.70 -5.00
N VAL A 5 29.32 -44.30 -5.21
CA VAL A 5 30.00 -43.33 -4.33
C VAL A 5 29.33 -41.97 -4.55
N TYR A 6 28.31 -41.66 -3.73
CA TYR A 6 27.67 -40.35 -3.72
C TYR A 6 28.69 -39.29 -3.28
N GLN A 7 28.93 -38.27 -4.11
CA GLN A 7 29.80 -37.16 -3.74
C GLN A 7 29.18 -36.38 -2.57
N PRO A 8 29.94 -36.07 -1.49
CA PRO A 8 29.43 -35.31 -0.36
C PRO A 8 28.95 -33.92 -0.78
N ARG A 9 27.70 -33.58 -0.47
CA ARG A 9 27.10 -32.26 -0.76
C ARG A 9 26.95 -31.45 0.53
N ASP A 10 27.27 -30.16 0.47
CA ASP A 10 27.04 -29.23 1.60
C ASP A 10 25.55 -28.85 1.69
N ASP A 11 25.02 -28.74 2.90
CA ASP A 11 23.61 -28.41 3.16
C ASP A 11 23.27 -26.93 2.93
N GLY A 12 24.26 -26.06 2.73
CA GLY A 12 24.07 -24.64 2.42
C GLY A 12 23.50 -23.80 3.57
N MET A 13 23.43 -24.33 4.80
CA MET A 13 22.85 -23.63 5.95
C MET A 13 23.80 -22.62 6.60
N ASN A 14 25.11 -22.73 6.32
CA ASN A 14 26.19 -21.94 6.92
C ASN A 14 26.15 -21.90 8.46
N LEU A 15 25.70 -22.98 9.11
CA LEU A 15 25.70 -23.06 10.57
C LEU A 15 27.12 -23.22 11.11
N VAL A 16 27.39 -22.61 12.26
CA VAL A 16 28.67 -22.74 12.97
C VAL A 16 28.46 -23.40 14.32
N LEU A 17 29.35 -24.30 14.73
CA LEU A 17 29.33 -24.86 16.09
C LEU A 17 29.43 -23.72 17.12
N GLY A 18 28.53 -23.71 18.10
CA GLY A 18 28.42 -22.64 19.07
C GLY A 18 27.52 -21.46 18.67
N GLN A 19 27.01 -21.41 17.43
CA GLN A 19 26.06 -20.38 16.99
C GLN A 19 24.82 -20.36 17.89
N GLU A 20 24.43 -19.16 18.32
CA GLU A 20 23.32 -18.95 19.26
C GLU A 20 22.05 -18.45 18.55
N PHE A 21 20.92 -18.96 18.99
CA PHE A 21 19.58 -18.60 18.56
C PHE A 21 18.78 -18.13 19.77
N ILE A 22 18.01 -17.06 19.60
CA ILE A 22 17.22 -16.48 20.70
C ILE A 22 16.12 -17.45 21.16
N THR A 23 15.56 -18.26 20.25
CA THR A 23 14.51 -19.25 20.55
C THR A 23 14.72 -20.54 19.75
N LYS A 24 14.08 -21.64 20.19
CA LYS A 24 14.06 -22.91 19.44
C LYS A 24 13.39 -22.72 18.07
N GLU A 25 12.40 -21.85 18.00
CA GLU A 25 11.63 -21.53 16.80
C GLU A 25 12.49 -20.81 15.77
N ALA A 26 13.39 -19.90 16.18
CA ALA A 26 14.35 -19.27 15.29
C ALA A 26 15.30 -20.29 14.64
N ALA A 27 15.80 -21.25 15.43
CA ALA A 27 16.62 -22.35 14.91
C ALA A 27 15.83 -23.25 13.93
N LYS A 28 14.55 -23.52 14.22
CA LYS A 28 13.67 -24.31 13.34
C LYS A 28 13.46 -23.62 12.00
N VAL A 29 13.13 -22.33 12.00
CA VAL A 29 12.87 -21.56 10.78
C VAL A 29 14.14 -21.51 9.93
N HIS A 30 15.31 -21.26 10.53
CA HIS A 30 16.59 -21.27 9.81
C HIS A 30 16.84 -22.60 9.07
N ILE A 31 16.68 -23.72 9.78
CA ILE A 31 16.93 -25.06 9.21
C ILE A 31 15.86 -25.44 8.18
N GLN A 32 14.59 -25.09 8.39
CA GLN A 32 13.50 -25.36 7.45
C GLN A 32 13.59 -24.54 6.17
N THR A 33 14.03 -23.28 6.25
CA THR A 33 14.24 -22.43 5.08
C THR A 33 15.37 -22.99 4.22
N ALA A 34 16.48 -23.38 4.84
CA ALA A 34 17.62 -23.92 4.10
C ALA A 34 17.36 -25.32 3.52
N SER A 35 16.58 -26.16 4.20
CA SER A 35 16.10 -27.45 3.67
C SER A 35 15.28 -27.29 2.39
N ARG A 36 14.42 -26.27 2.31
CA ARG A 36 13.66 -25.96 1.08
C ARG A 36 14.54 -25.36 -0.02
N GLN A 37 15.42 -24.43 0.34
CA GLN A 37 16.31 -23.78 -0.63
C GLN A 37 17.33 -24.74 -1.26
N ASN A 38 17.74 -25.76 -0.50
CA ASN A 38 18.76 -26.72 -0.93
C ASN A 38 18.19 -28.12 -1.22
N CYS A 39 16.85 -28.27 -1.23
CA CYS A 39 16.10 -29.47 -1.61
C CYS A 39 16.54 -30.75 -0.88
N PHE A 40 16.59 -30.72 0.46
CA PHE A 40 16.84 -31.91 1.29
C PHE A 40 15.80 -32.04 2.40
N GLU A 41 15.43 -33.28 2.75
CA GLU A 41 14.47 -33.57 3.81
C GLU A 41 15.13 -34.15 5.06
N PHE A 42 14.52 -33.89 6.22
CA PHE A 42 15.02 -34.33 7.52
C PHE A 42 13.89 -34.79 8.45
N ASP A 43 14.25 -35.68 9.36
CA ASP A 43 13.38 -36.16 10.44
C ASP A 43 13.78 -35.53 11.78
N ILE A 44 12.76 -35.20 12.57
CA ILE A 44 12.93 -34.71 13.93
C ILE A 44 13.14 -35.91 14.86
N ILE A 45 14.39 -36.17 15.22
CA ILE A 45 14.73 -37.26 16.14
C ILE A 45 14.35 -36.89 17.58
N LYS A 46 14.51 -35.62 17.97
CA LYS A 46 14.14 -35.16 19.31
C LYS A 46 13.81 -33.68 19.32
N SER A 47 12.68 -33.31 19.92
CA SER A 47 12.31 -31.91 20.16
C SER A 47 11.66 -31.80 21.53
N ASP A 48 12.43 -31.36 22.52
CA ASP A 48 11.93 -31.07 23.86
C ASP A 48 12.22 -29.61 24.26
N THR A 49 12.09 -29.27 25.54
CA THR A 49 12.34 -27.92 26.07
C THR A 49 13.83 -27.60 26.24
N LYS A 50 14.72 -28.59 26.04
CA LYS A 50 16.17 -28.46 26.28
C LYS A 50 17.01 -28.78 25.04
N ARG A 51 16.49 -29.54 24.07
CA ARG A 51 17.21 -29.96 22.87
C ARG A 51 16.29 -30.11 21.66
N PHE A 52 16.89 -29.88 20.51
CA PHE A 52 16.32 -30.05 19.18
C PHE A 52 17.35 -30.78 18.30
N VAL A 53 17.00 -31.97 17.83
CA VAL A 53 17.90 -32.90 17.15
C VAL A 53 17.26 -33.38 15.85
N LEU A 54 18.01 -33.24 14.75
CA LEU A 54 17.58 -33.56 13.39
C LEU A 54 18.58 -34.51 12.73
N LYS A 55 18.05 -35.40 11.88
CA LYS A 55 18.83 -36.26 10.97
C LYS A 55 18.20 -36.22 9.59
N CYS A 56 19.00 -36.46 8.56
CA CYS A 56 18.47 -36.56 7.19
C CYS A 56 17.57 -37.81 7.08
N ARG A 57 16.53 -37.76 6.25
CA ARG A 57 15.68 -38.93 5.97
C ARG A 57 16.47 -40.10 5.38
N GLY A 58 17.49 -39.81 4.57
CA GLY A 58 18.47 -40.78 4.06
C GLY A 58 19.43 -41.35 5.11
N ALA A 59 19.28 -41.03 6.41
CA ALA A 59 20.14 -41.58 7.45
C ALA A 59 20.06 -43.12 7.56
N LYS A 60 18.95 -43.72 7.13
CA LYS A 60 18.80 -45.19 7.02
C LYS A 60 19.67 -45.79 5.92
N GLU A 61 20.01 -45.00 4.91
CA GLU A 61 20.84 -45.36 3.75
C GLU A 61 22.31 -44.93 3.95
N GLY A 62 22.69 -44.56 5.18
CA GLY A 62 24.06 -44.18 5.52
C GLY A 62 24.35 -42.68 5.53
N CYS A 63 23.33 -41.82 5.37
CA CYS A 63 23.54 -40.37 5.46
C CYS A 63 23.96 -39.90 6.86
N GLN A 64 25.08 -39.17 6.92
CA GLN A 64 25.65 -38.68 8.18
C GLN A 64 25.20 -37.28 8.59
N TRP A 65 24.39 -36.59 7.77
CA TRP A 65 23.92 -35.24 8.08
C TRP A 65 23.14 -35.23 9.40
N PHE A 66 23.51 -34.27 10.26
CA PHE A 66 23.04 -34.22 11.63
C PHE A 66 23.11 -32.80 12.18
N VAL A 67 22.07 -32.38 12.90
CA VAL A 67 22.07 -31.11 13.63
C VAL A 67 21.55 -31.33 15.04
N GLN A 68 22.27 -30.83 16.04
CA GLN A 68 21.81 -30.75 17.42
C GLN A 68 21.95 -29.32 17.94
N VAL A 69 20.81 -28.75 18.33
CA VAL A 69 20.71 -27.47 19.02
C VAL A 69 20.23 -27.72 20.44
N ALA A 70 20.85 -27.09 21.44
CA ALA A 70 20.45 -27.24 22.84
C ALA A 70 20.36 -25.91 23.56
N LYS A 71 19.44 -25.82 24.53
CA LYS A 71 19.28 -24.66 25.40
C LYS A 71 20.49 -24.52 26.33
N LEU A 72 21.06 -23.31 26.41
CA LEU A 72 22.12 -23.00 27.34
C LEU A 72 21.61 -23.05 28.79
N LYS A 73 22.45 -23.50 29.72
CA LYS A 73 22.08 -23.52 31.15
C LYS A 73 21.90 -22.08 31.64
N ASN A 74 20.81 -21.82 32.35
CA ASN A 74 20.47 -20.51 32.93
C ASN A 74 20.29 -19.37 31.91
N SER A 75 19.96 -19.68 30.65
CA SER A 75 19.65 -18.70 29.61
C SER A 75 18.51 -19.20 28.74
N ASP A 76 17.82 -18.29 28.05
CA ASP A 76 16.81 -18.61 27.04
C ASP A 76 17.41 -18.88 25.65
N LEU A 77 18.73 -18.68 25.50
CA LEU A 77 19.47 -18.91 24.26
C LEU A 77 19.66 -20.40 23.95
N TRP A 78 19.64 -20.71 22.66
CA TRP A 78 19.81 -22.04 22.08
C TRP A 78 21.07 -22.08 21.23
N THR A 79 22.00 -22.99 21.50
CA THR A 79 23.28 -23.06 20.79
C THR A 79 23.42 -24.34 19.98
N VAL A 80 24.06 -24.26 18.81
CA VAL A 80 24.43 -25.43 18.00
C VAL A 80 25.52 -26.21 18.72
N ARG A 81 25.19 -27.40 19.22
CA ARG A 81 26.10 -28.26 20.00
C ARG A 81 26.87 -29.27 19.15
N SER A 82 26.25 -29.74 18.07
CA SER A 82 26.86 -30.69 17.15
C SER A 82 26.21 -30.53 15.79
N TYR A 83 27.01 -30.60 14.74
CA TYR A 83 26.60 -30.31 13.39
C TYR A 83 27.50 -31.02 12.39
N ILE A 84 26.90 -31.81 11.51
CA ILE A 84 27.53 -32.45 10.36
C ILE A 84 26.82 -31.90 9.13
N LYS A 85 27.54 -31.06 8.37
CA LYS A 85 27.00 -30.30 7.24
C LYS A 85 26.90 -31.05 5.92
N GLN A 86 27.54 -32.22 5.84
CA GLN A 86 27.61 -32.99 4.60
C GLN A 86 26.48 -34.00 4.51
N HIS A 87 25.76 -33.96 3.39
CA HIS A 87 24.89 -35.02 2.94
C HIS A 87 25.66 -36.01 2.06
N THR A 88 25.45 -37.30 2.29
CA THR A 88 25.94 -38.39 1.43
C THR A 88 24.79 -39.10 0.70
N CYS A 89 23.65 -38.43 0.55
CA CYS A 89 22.44 -38.89 -0.15
C CYS A 89 22.07 -37.94 -1.31
N SER A 90 21.26 -38.40 -2.27
CA SER A 90 20.80 -37.60 -3.42
C SER A 90 19.76 -36.54 -3.05
N VAL A 91 19.55 -35.59 -3.98
CA VAL A 91 18.59 -34.47 -3.88
C VAL A 91 17.20 -34.96 -4.28
N VAL A 92 16.17 -34.53 -3.56
CA VAL A 92 14.77 -34.83 -3.94
C VAL A 92 14.36 -33.86 -5.06
N THR A 93 13.96 -34.39 -6.22
CA THR A 93 13.34 -33.63 -7.33
C THR A 93 11.83 -33.89 -7.36
N ASP A 94 11.05 -32.84 -7.59
CA ASP A 94 9.68 -32.61 -7.09
C ASP A 94 8.50 -33.42 -7.68
N ILE A 95 7.42 -33.48 -6.87
CA ILE A 95 5.98 -33.69 -7.12
C ILE A 95 5.51 -35.05 -7.69
N GLU A 96 4.76 -35.80 -6.86
CA GLU A 96 3.44 -36.32 -7.25
C GLU A 96 2.46 -36.18 -6.06
N ALA A 97 1.24 -35.74 -6.37
CA ALA A 97 0.11 -35.68 -5.46
C ALA A 97 -0.73 -36.97 -5.59
N GLY A 98 -1.15 -37.55 -4.46
CA GLY A 98 -2.20 -38.56 -4.43
C GLY A 98 -1.99 -39.62 -3.35
N ASP A 99 -2.90 -39.66 -2.39
CA ASP A 99 -2.94 -40.61 -1.26
C ASP A 99 -3.26 -42.07 -1.66
N GLU A 100 -2.92 -42.96 -0.70
CA GLU A 100 -3.47 -44.30 -0.40
C GLU A 100 -2.82 -45.59 -0.98
N ASP A 101 -2.25 -46.33 -0.02
CA ASP A 101 -2.33 -47.78 0.24
C ASP A 101 -1.90 -48.83 -0.82
N GLY A 102 -1.07 -49.77 -0.34
CA GLY A 102 -1.23 -51.19 -0.68
C GLY A 102 -0.58 -51.77 -1.95
N THR A 103 0.45 -52.60 -1.71
CA THR A 103 0.70 -53.91 -2.35
C THR A 103 1.18 -54.02 -3.81
N GLU A 104 2.37 -54.63 -3.90
CA GLU A 104 2.75 -55.78 -4.75
C GLU A 104 2.78 -55.70 -6.29
N ASN A 105 4.02 -55.86 -6.77
CA ASN A 105 4.50 -56.83 -7.77
C ASN A 105 4.33 -56.61 -9.29
N ASP A 106 5.50 -56.72 -9.93
CA ASP A 106 5.82 -57.46 -11.16
C ASP A 106 5.37 -56.97 -12.56
N ALA A 107 6.43 -56.60 -13.31
CA ALA A 107 6.91 -57.27 -14.52
C ALA A 107 6.45 -56.83 -15.93
N THR A 108 7.48 -56.74 -16.79
CA THR A 108 7.51 -56.78 -18.28
C THR A 108 6.92 -55.54 -18.98
N GLY A 109 7.44 -55.00 -20.09
CA GLY A 109 8.49 -55.37 -21.04
C GLY A 109 8.16 -54.73 -22.40
N ASN A 110 9.21 -54.33 -23.13
CA ASN A 110 9.30 -54.12 -24.59
C ASN A 110 8.97 -52.78 -25.29
N GLU A 111 10.06 -52.15 -25.77
CA GLU A 111 10.44 -51.78 -27.16
C GLU A 111 9.63 -50.84 -28.10
N GLY A 112 10.40 -49.90 -28.70
CA GLY A 112 10.24 -49.31 -30.04
C GLY A 112 9.65 -47.89 -30.07
N THR A 113 10.10 -46.85 -30.79
CA THR A 113 11.11 -46.56 -31.84
C THR A 113 11.21 -45.00 -31.88
N GLY A 114 12.36 -44.33 -31.94
CA GLY A 114 13.08 -43.91 -33.16
C GLY A 114 12.69 -42.51 -33.72
N GLY A 115 13.62 -41.52 -33.68
CA GLY A 115 13.65 -40.33 -34.59
C GLY A 115 13.58 -38.94 -33.92
N VAL A 116 14.69 -38.33 -33.46
CA VAL A 116 15.58 -37.34 -34.14
C VAL A 116 14.93 -35.95 -34.42
N LEU A 117 15.38 -34.94 -33.65
CA LEU A 117 15.20 -33.50 -33.88
C LEU A 117 16.51 -32.91 -34.44
N THR A 118 16.40 -32.11 -35.50
CA THR A 118 17.46 -31.24 -36.04
C THR A 118 16.99 -29.79 -36.02
N SER A 119 17.78 -28.89 -35.44
CA SER A 119 17.87 -27.44 -35.76
C SER A 119 18.50 -27.24 -37.16
N PRO A 120 18.50 -26.07 -37.85
CA PRO A 120 18.64 -24.69 -37.31
C PRO A 120 18.03 -23.52 -38.13
N GLY A 121 18.22 -22.26 -37.68
CA GLY A 121 18.38 -21.11 -38.58
C GLY A 121 17.73 -19.78 -38.18
N ASP A 122 18.55 -18.76 -37.92
CA ASP A 122 18.23 -17.32 -37.80
C ASP A 122 17.79 -16.69 -39.13
N ILE A 123 17.05 -15.56 -39.11
CA ILE A 123 17.18 -14.38 -40.01
C ILE A 123 16.29 -13.20 -39.51
N GLU A 124 16.80 -12.00 -39.77
CA GLU A 124 16.52 -10.61 -39.36
C GLU A 124 15.11 -10.03 -39.65
N MET A 125 14.76 -8.93 -38.95
CA MET A 125 13.75 -7.96 -39.40
C MET A 125 14.26 -6.52 -39.36
N HIS A 126 14.10 -5.84 -40.51
CA HIS A 126 14.32 -4.42 -40.75
C HIS A 126 13.18 -3.56 -40.20
N GLU A 127 13.49 -2.37 -39.66
CA GLU A 127 12.51 -1.30 -39.41
C GLU A 127 12.66 -0.17 -40.45
N ASN A 128 11.55 0.12 -41.14
CA ASN A 128 11.30 1.34 -41.89
C ASN A 128 10.13 2.06 -41.22
N VAL A 129 10.32 3.28 -40.73
CA VAL A 129 9.19 4.20 -40.43
C VAL A 129 9.57 5.60 -40.91
N THR A 130 8.72 6.12 -41.79
CA THR A 130 8.76 7.45 -42.41
C THR A 130 8.04 8.50 -41.54
N GLU A 131 8.44 9.76 -41.72
CA GLU A 131 8.11 10.99 -40.97
C GLU A 131 6.65 11.52 -41.07
N ARG A 132 6.41 12.52 -40.19
CA ARG A 132 5.42 13.65 -40.17
C ARG A 132 4.19 13.41 -39.28
N ASP A 133 3.85 14.26 -38.29
CA ASP A 133 3.73 15.73 -38.30
C ASP A 133 4.19 16.45 -37.01
N GLU A 134 4.44 17.75 -37.18
CA GLU A 134 5.13 18.74 -36.36
C GLU A 134 4.33 19.27 -35.14
N HIS A 135 5.04 19.70 -34.10
CA HIS A 135 4.55 20.61 -33.06
C HIS A 135 5.27 21.95 -33.18
N VAL A 136 4.50 23.02 -33.39
CA VAL A 136 4.95 24.41 -33.40
C VAL A 136 5.03 24.92 -31.96
N PHE A 137 6.23 25.27 -31.49
CA PHE A 137 6.40 26.27 -30.43
C PHE A 137 7.32 27.37 -30.95
N ASP A 138 6.69 28.51 -31.18
CA ASP A 138 7.29 29.78 -31.56
C ASP A 138 8.27 30.23 -30.45
N THR A 139 9.53 30.49 -30.82
CA THR A 139 10.48 31.16 -29.94
C THR A 139 11.12 32.32 -30.69
N GLU A 140 10.76 33.52 -30.26
CA GLU A 140 11.30 34.78 -30.72
C GLU A 140 12.84 34.79 -30.68
N VAL A 141 13.41 35.19 -31.81
CA VAL A 141 14.84 35.41 -32.02
C VAL A 141 15.32 36.59 -31.16
N ARG A 142 16.35 36.36 -30.32
CA ARG A 142 17.21 37.46 -29.81
C ARG A 142 18.56 37.44 -30.54
N PRO A 143 19.16 38.60 -30.85
CA PRO A 143 20.30 38.68 -31.75
C PRO A 143 21.61 38.31 -31.07
N GLY A 144 22.39 37.49 -31.78
CA GLY A 144 23.83 37.60 -31.96
C GLY A 144 24.72 37.82 -30.73
N VAL A 145 25.21 36.73 -30.15
CA VAL A 145 26.51 36.75 -29.48
C VAL A 145 27.44 35.80 -30.24
N VAL A 146 28.33 36.38 -31.05
CA VAL A 146 29.46 35.68 -31.64
C VAL A 146 30.45 35.40 -30.51
N TYR A 147 30.60 34.14 -30.12
CA TYR A 147 31.68 33.70 -29.25
C TYR A 147 32.82 33.14 -30.10
N GLN A 148 33.97 33.80 -30.03
CA GLN A 148 35.24 33.29 -30.54
C GLN A 148 35.60 31.99 -29.82
N SER A 149 35.96 30.96 -30.59
CA SER A 149 36.44 29.68 -30.07
C SER A 149 37.71 29.88 -29.24
N ARG A 150 37.68 29.49 -27.96
CA ARG A 150 38.91 29.14 -27.25
C ARG A 150 39.29 27.73 -27.66
N ASP A 151 40.44 27.62 -28.32
CA ASP A 151 41.12 26.38 -28.67
C ASP A 151 41.61 25.69 -27.38
N ASP A 152 40.70 25.00 -26.72
CA ASP A 152 41.02 24.11 -25.59
C ASP A 152 41.08 22.67 -26.12
N GLY A 153 42.10 22.39 -26.95
CA GLY A 153 42.80 21.10 -26.98
C GLY A 153 42.01 19.80 -27.24
N ALA A 154 40.85 19.82 -27.91
CA ALA A 154 40.22 18.60 -28.39
C ALA A 154 40.89 18.13 -29.70
N LYS A 155 41.78 17.13 -29.61
CA LYS A 155 42.21 16.39 -30.81
C LYS A 155 40.99 15.72 -31.44
N ASP A 156 40.83 15.97 -32.74
CA ASP A 156 39.79 15.48 -33.66
C ASP A 156 38.37 16.06 -33.46
N GLY A 157 38.19 17.32 -33.87
CA GLY A 157 37.04 17.81 -34.67
C GLY A 157 35.59 17.63 -34.17
N CYS A 158 35.38 17.08 -32.98
CA CYS A 158 34.06 16.77 -32.45
C CYS A 158 33.46 17.94 -31.69
N LYS A 159 32.36 18.47 -32.23
CA LYS A 159 31.62 19.59 -31.64
C LYS A 159 30.55 19.14 -30.65
N TRP A 160 30.47 17.85 -30.30
CA TRP A 160 29.53 17.36 -29.30
C TRP A 160 29.85 18.01 -27.95
N PHE A 161 28.87 18.69 -27.36
CA PHE A 161 28.95 19.14 -25.98
C PHE A 161 27.55 19.37 -25.41
N VAL A 162 27.43 19.23 -24.08
CA VAL A 162 26.26 19.66 -23.32
C VAL A 162 26.71 20.68 -22.28
N ARG A 163 26.02 21.82 -22.24
CA ARG A 163 26.25 22.86 -21.22
C ARG A 163 25.02 22.94 -20.34
N VAL A 164 25.19 22.66 -19.05
CA VAL A 164 24.17 22.88 -18.02
C VAL A 164 24.52 24.10 -17.17
N ALA A 165 23.51 24.87 -16.78
CA ALA A 165 23.67 25.99 -15.86
C ALA A 165 22.60 25.93 -14.77
N LYS A 166 22.99 26.23 -13.53
CA LYS A 166 22.07 26.39 -12.41
C LYS A 166 21.21 27.64 -12.64
N LEU A 167 19.91 27.52 -12.45
CA LEU A 167 18.99 28.65 -12.48
C LEU A 167 19.17 29.47 -11.20
N GLU A 168 19.38 30.78 -11.34
CA GLU A 168 19.56 31.67 -10.18
C GLU A 168 18.41 31.52 -9.19
N ASN A 169 18.75 31.46 -7.90
CA ASN A 169 17.82 31.32 -6.78
C ASN A 169 16.95 30.05 -6.79
N THR A 170 17.36 29.00 -7.52
CA THR A 170 16.72 27.68 -7.45
C THR A 170 17.77 26.58 -7.37
N ASP A 171 17.38 25.38 -6.94
CA ASP A 171 18.24 24.18 -7.04
C ASP A 171 18.10 23.45 -8.39
N LEU A 172 17.43 24.07 -9.35
CA LEU A 172 17.17 23.50 -10.67
C LEU A 172 18.31 23.83 -11.63
N TRP A 173 18.65 22.85 -12.47
CA TRP A 173 19.65 22.96 -13.54
C TRP A 173 18.93 22.90 -14.88
N THR A 174 19.36 23.74 -15.82
CA THR A 174 18.83 23.74 -17.19
C THR A 174 19.94 23.49 -18.20
N VAL A 175 19.64 22.69 -19.22
CA VAL A 175 20.52 22.51 -20.38
C VAL A 175 20.43 23.78 -21.22
N ARG A 176 21.51 24.55 -21.24
CA ARG A 176 21.62 25.83 -21.98
C ARG A 176 22.03 25.64 -23.43
N SER A 177 22.76 24.58 -23.72
CA SER A 177 23.23 24.27 -25.07
C SER A 177 23.49 22.77 -25.17
N TYR A 178 23.05 22.17 -26.27
CA TYR A 178 23.27 20.75 -26.53
C TYR A 178 23.51 20.54 -28.02
N ILE A 179 24.70 20.05 -28.35
CA ILE A 179 25.01 19.55 -29.69
C ILE A 179 25.03 18.03 -29.58
N ASN A 180 23.99 17.38 -30.09
CA ASN A 180 23.78 15.93 -29.98
C ASN A 180 24.64 15.10 -30.96
N GLN A 181 25.20 15.72 -32.00
CA GLN A 181 25.93 14.99 -33.03
C GLN A 181 27.40 14.79 -32.63
N HIS A 182 27.81 13.52 -32.52
CA HIS A 182 29.21 13.13 -32.46
C HIS A 182 29.79 13.04 -33.87
N THR A 183 30.90 13.73 -34.14
CA THR A 183 31.71 13.55 -35.37
C THR A 183 33.04 12.83 -35.10
N CYS A 184 33.32 12.51 -33.83
CA CYS A 184 34.45 11.66 -33.45
C CYS A 184 34.11 10.17 -33.64
N SER A 185 35.13 9.37 -33.97
CA SER A 185 35.04 7.92 -33.90
C SER A 185 34.77 7.44 -32.46
N VAL A 186 34.05 6.33 -32.31
CA VAL A 186 33.78 5.71 -31.01
C VAL A 186 35.13 5.36 -30.37
N VAL A 187 35.44 6.04 -29.27
CA VAL A 187 36.63 5.77 -28.47
C VAL A 187 36.48 4.38 -27.85
N THR A 188 37.14 3.39 -28.44
CA THR A 188 37.34 2.10 -27.78
C THR A 188 38.29 2.31 -26.60
N THR A 189 38.08 1.57 -25.51
CA THR A 189 38.77 1.70 -24.20
C THR A 189 40.31 1.65 -24.22
N ARG A 190 40.95 1.53 -25.41
CA ARG A 190 42.39 1.48 -25.60
C ARG A 190 43.08 2.84 -25.75
N THR A 191 42.37 3.96 -25.96
CA THR A 191 43.01 5.26 -26.32
C THR A 191 42.85 6.40 -25.31
N LEU A 192 42.27 6.19 -24.13
CA LEU A 192 42.21 7.22 -23.08
C LEU A 192 43.25 6.98 -21.96
N PRO A 193 44.12 7.97 -21.64
CA PRO A 193 45.09 7.85 -20.55
C PRO A 193 44.45 7.90 -19.16
N ASP A 194 43.22 8.42 -19.04
CA ASP A 194 42.41 8.32 -17.83
C ASP A 194 41.29 7.30 -18.01
N ARG A 195 41.45 6.12 -17.40
CA ARG A 195 40.37 5.15 -17.23
C ARG A 195 39.20 5.87 -16.58
N ARG A 196 38.00 5.90 -17.20
CA ARG A 196 36.76 6.29 -16.51
C ARG A 196 36.65 5.40 -15.26
N LYS A 197 36.99 5.92 -14.08
CA LYS A 197 36.86 5.20 -12.81
C LYS A 197 35.43 5.37 -12.35
N GLY A 198 34.74 4.28 -12.09
CA GLY A 198 33.38 4.36 -11.59
C GLY A 198 33.36 4.94 -10.19
N THR A 199 32.41 5.85 -9.95
CA THR A 199 32.24 6.56 -8.69
C THR A 199 31.22 5.85 -7.79
N LYS A 200 31.22 6.19 -6.49
CA LYS A 200 30.21 5.71 -5.53
C LYS A 200 28.78 6.08 -5.94
N GLN A 201 28.60 7.21 -6.61
CA GLN A 201 27.30 7.67 -7.12
C GLN A 201 26.77 6.79 -8.26
N ILE A 202 27.64 6.32 -9.15
CA ILE A 202 27.26 5.36 -10.21
C ILE A 202 26.83 4.03 -9.59
N VAL A 203 27.52 3.58 -8.54
CA VAL A 203 27.13 2.37 -7.80
C VAL A 203 25.77 2.56 -7.14
N ALA A 204 25.54 3.71 -6.49
CA ALA A 204 24.28 4.02 -5.82
C ALA A 204 23.10 4.10 -6.82
N SER A 205 23.32 4.66 -8.01
CA SER A 205 22.28 4.72 -9.06
C SER A 205 21.95 3.34 -9.62
N VAL A 206 22.95 2.50 -9.89
CA VAL A 206 22.73 1.12 -10.36
C VAL A 206 22.00 0.30 -9.31
N LEU A 207 22.35 0.45 -8.03
CA LEU A 207 21.64 -0.20 -6.93
C LEU A 207 20.19 0.25 -6.81
N ALA A 208 19.94 1.56 -6.93
CA ALA A 208 18.58 2.10 -6.89
C ALA A 208 17.71 1.61 -8.06
N GLN A 209 18.32 1.32 -9.22
CA GLN A 209 17.62 0.83 -10.42
C GLN A 209 17.40 -0.68 -10.41
N ASP A 210 18.44 -1.47 -10.15
CA ASP A 210 18.42 -2.93 -10.28
C ASP A 210 17.94 -3.64 -9.00
N TYR A 211 18.13 -3.00 -7.85
CA TYR A 211 17.75 -3.53 -6.54
C TYR A 211 16.94 -2.49 -5.74
N PRO A 212 15.82 -1.98 -6.28
CA PRO A 212 15.00 -0.98 -5.61
C PRO A 212 14.35 -1.59 -4.37
N GLY A 213 15.03 -1.52 -3.22
CA GLY A 213 14.41 -1.86 -1.94
C GLY A 213 14.62 -3.27 -1.41
N THR A 214 15.56 -4.06 -1.95
CA THR A 214 15.95 -5.31 -1.28
C THR A 214 16.92 -5.04 -0.13
N PHE A 215 16.64 -5.59 1.07
CA PHE A 215 17.61 -5.61 2.17
C PHE A 215 18.86 -6.41 1.81
N ASP A 216 18.71 -7.38 0.92
CA ASP A 216 19.78 -8.25 0.43
C ASP A 216 20.35 -7.70 -0.89
N THR A 217 20.90 -6.50 -0.84
CA THR A 217 21.70 -5.97 -1.96
C THR A 217 22.95 -6.82 -2.14
N PRO A 218 23.43 -7.08 -3.36
CA PRO A 218 24.60 -7.92 -3.57
C PRO A 218 25.80 -7.42 -2.77
N VAL A 219 26.68 -8.35 -2.37
CA VAL A 219 27.93 -7.97 -1.70
C VAL A 219 28.78 -7.11 -2.64
N PRO A 220 29.61 -6.18 -2.11
CA PRO A 220 30.35 -5.23 -2.95
C PRO A 220 31.19 -5.87 -4.07
N LYS A 221 31.62 -7.13 -3.92
CA LYS A 221 32.30 -7.88 -4.99
C LYS A 221 31.39 -8.13 -6.20
N VAL A 222 30.17 -8.61 -5.97
CA VAL A 222 29.17 -8.86 -7.01
C VAL A 222 28.68 -7.55 -7.64
N LEU A 223 28.63 -6.48 -6.84
CA LEU A 223 28.28 -5.14 -7.31
C LEU A 223 29.27 -4.56 -8.33
N ILE A 224 30.57 -4.88 -8.21
CA ILE A 224 31.57 -4.44 -9.18
C ILE A 224 31.25 -4.99 -10.57
N ASP A 225 30.95 -6.29 -10.64
CA ASP A 225 30.64 -6.97 -11.90
C ASP A 225 29.28 -6.53 -12.46
N LEU A 226 28.31 -6.25 -11.60
CA LEU A 226 27.01 -5.71 -11.98
C LEU A 226 27.14 -4.31 -12.60
N VAL A 227 27.83 -3.39 -11.92
CA VAL A 227 28.05 -2.02 -12.42
C VAL A 227 28.82 -2.05 -13.73
N HIS A 228 29.84 -2.91 -13.85
CA HIS A 228 30.57 -3.08 -15.10
C HIS A 228 29.66 -3.56 -16.24
N ARG A 229 28.77 -4.54 -15.99
CA ARG A 229 27.81 -5.01 -17.00
C ARG A 229 26.79 -3.96 -17.42
N ARG A 230 26.30 -3.14 -16.48
CA ARG A 230 25.24 -2.15 -16.74
C ARG A 230 25.73 -0.89 -17.43
N VAL A 231 26.86 -0.34 -16.98
CA VAL A 231 27.33 0.98 -17.42
C VAL A 231 28.70 0.95 -18.07
N GLY A 232 29.32 -0.23 -18.21
CA GLY A 232 30.61 -0.39 -18.90
C GLY A 232 31.81 0.21 -18.15
N VAL A 233 31.66 0.48 -16.85
CA VAL A 233 32.68 1.16 -16.03
C VAL A 233 33.13 0.27 -14.88
N HIS A 234 34.45 0.13 -14.71
CA HIS A 234 35.02 -0.55 -13.54
C HIS A 234 34.99 0.35 -12.30
N VAL A 235 34.43 -0.18 -11.20
CA VAL A 235 34.42 0.43 -9.87
C VAL A 235 35.37 -0.32 -8.93
N SER A 236 36.01 0.41 -8.00
CA SER A 236 36.79 -0.25 -6.93
C SER A 236 35.86 -0.85 -5.87
N TYR A 237 36.34 -1.85 -5.11
CA TYR A 237 35.61 -2.40 -3.96
C TYR A 237 35.19 -1.32 -2.96
N THR A 238 36.06 -0.35 -2.69
CA THR A 238 35.76 0.79 -1.80
C THR A 238 34.66 1.69 -2.36
N SER A 239 34.61 1.92 -3.67
CA SER A 239 33.54 2.69 -4.31
C SER A 239 32.22 1.92 -4.34
N ALA A 240 32.29 0.60 -4.57
CA ALA A 240 31.14 -0.31 -4.49
C ALA A 240 30.54 -0.36 -3.07
N TRP A 241 31.38 -0.45 -2.04
CA TRP A 241 30.94 -0.44 -0.65
C TRP A 241 30.42 0.94 -0.21
N ARG A 242 31.06 2.04 -0.66
CA ARG A 242 30.58 3.41 -0.36
C ARG A 242 29.24 3.70 -1.05
N GLY A 243 29.07 3.32 -2.32
CA GLY A 243 27.79 3.46 -3.03
C GLY A 243 26.68 2.62 -2.40
N LYS A 244 26.99 1.32 -2.15
CA LYS A 244 26.54 0.50 -1.01
C LYS A 244 25.75 1.25 0.07
N ARG A 245 26.58 1.92 0.87
CA ARG A 245 26.22 2.59 2.11
C ARG A 245 25.54 3.94 1.88
N GLU A 246 25.82 4.61 0.78
CA GLU A 246 25.19 5.87 0.40
C GLU A 246 23.71 5.63 0.08
N THR A 247 23.37 4.60 -0.71
CA THR A 247 21.97 4.16 -0.91
C THR A 247 21.28 3.77 0.40
N ALA A 248 22.01 3.17 1.36
CA ALA A 248 21.46 2.84 2.68
C ALA A 248 21.29 4.05 3.62
N ASN A 249 22.13 5.09 3.47
CA ASN A 249 22.04 6.34 4.22
C ASN A 249 21.01 7.32 3.63
N GLU A 250 20.65 7.13 2.37
CA GLU A 250 19.59 7.84 1.63
C GLU A 250 18.22 7.13 1.75
N THR A 251 18.00 6.43 2.86
CA THR A 251 16.74 5.72 3.10
C THR A 251 15.61 6.71 3.41
N ASN A 252 14.47 6.55 2.71
CA ASN A 252 13.28 7.39 2.85
C ASN A 252 13.52 8.91 2.58
N ILE A 253 14.30 9.27 1.56
CA ILE A 253 14.49 10.67 1.12
C ILE A 253 13.15 11.42 1.02
N GLY A 254 13.12 12.67 1.45
CA GLY A 254 11.93 13.51 1.41
C GLY A 254 11.00 13.31 2.62
N THR A 255 11.32 12.40 3.54
CA THR A 255 10.63 12.31 4.83
C THR A 255 10.71 13.63 5.57
N ARG A 256 9.58 14.03 6.15
CA ARG A 256 9.45 15.23 6.95
C ARG A 256 9.16 14.83 8.37
N THR A 257 9.91 15.39 9.31
CA THR A 257 9.74 15.16 10.75
C THR A 257 9.78 16.49 11.49
N ARG A 258 9.03 16.58 12.58
CA ARG A 258 9.10 17.73 13.50
C ARG A 258 8.86 17.26 14.91
N VAL A 259 9.71 17.68 15.84
CA VAL A 259 9.54 17.46 17.27
C VAL A 259 9.43 18.82 17.96
N VAL A 260 8.46 18.94 18.85
CA VAL A 260 8.20 20.14 19.65
C VAL A 260 8.37 19.77 21.12
N VAL A 261 9.07 20.63 21.85
CA VAL A 261 9.24 20.54 23.30
C VAL A 261 8.60 21.75 23.96
N ASP A 262 8.22 21.61 25.22
CA ASP A 262 7.76 22.72 26.05
C ASP A 262 8.91 23.58 26.59
N GLU A 263 8.58 24.60 27.39
CA GLU A 263 9.54 25.50 28.03
C GLU A 263 10.53 24.77 28.94
N ALA A 264 10.12 23.62 29.52
CA ALA A 264 10.93 22.76 30.37
C ALA A 264 11.71 21.68 29.60
N GLN A 265 11.77 21.77 28.26
CA GLN A 265 12.38 20.78 27.36
C GLN A 265 11.73 19.39 27.42
N LYS A 266 10.48 19.29 27.89
CA LYS A 266 9.72 18.03 27.86
C LYS A 266 9.06 17.86 26.49
N PHE A 267 8.93 16.62 26.07
CA PHE A 267 8.23 16.26 24.84
C PHE A 267 6.79 16.82 24.85
N LYS A 268 6.43 17.56 23.79
CA LYS A 268 5.06 18.05 23.56
C LYS A 268 4.44 17.36 22.36
N TYR A 269 4.95 17.63 21.14
CA TYR A 269 4.39 17.12 19.89
C TYR A 269 5.45 16.46 19.00
N LEU A 270 5.01 15.50 18.17
CA LEU A 270 5.85 14.90 17.13
C LEU A 270 5.05 14.62 15.87
N PHE A 271 5.58 15.02 14.72
CA PHE A 271 5.02 14.76 13.40
C PHE A 271 6.01 13.99 12.55
N PHE A 272 5.51 13.06 11.74
CA PHE A 272 6.26 12.55 10.61
C PHE A 272 5.35 12.20 9.41
N ALA A 273 5.91 12.36 8.22
CA ALA A 273 5.33 11.92 6.96
C ALA A 273 6.47 11.38 6.07
N LEU A 274 6.31 10.15 5.57
CA LEU A 274 7.35 9.49 4.77
C LEU A 274 7.38 10.08 3.36
N GLY A 275 8.58 10.31 2.82
CA GLY A 275 8.75 10.92 1.50
C GLY A 275 8.02 10.15 0.39
N ALA A 276 8.02 8.82 0.45
CA ALA A 276 7.29 7.96 -0.47
C ALA A 276 5.76 8.22 -0.43
N SER A 277 5.18 8.37 0.76
CA SER A 277 3.75 8.67 0.92
C SER A 277 3.38 10.08 0.46
N ILE A 278 4.26 11.06 0.71
CA ILE A 278 4.04 12.45 0.29
C ILE A 278 3.99 12.50 -1.25
N GLU A 279 4.95 11.87 -1.90
CA GLU A 279 5.06 11.85 -3.36
C GLU A 279 3.93 11.04 -4.01
N GLY A 280 3.63 9.86 -3.48
CA GLY A 280 2.56 9.01 -3.99
C GLY A 280 1.16 9.63 -3.85
N PHE A 281 0.96 10.59 -2.92
CA PHE A 281 -0.30 11.35 -2.84
C PHE A 281 -0.63 12.10 -4.14
N SER A 282 0.37 12.42 -4.97
CA SER A 282 0.14 13.04 -6.29
C SER A 282 -0.76 12.18 -7.20
N ALA A 283 -0.63 10.85 -7.11
CA ALA A 283 -1.42 9.86 -7.84
C ALA A 283 -2.78 9.52 -7.20
N MET A 284 -3.08 10.09 -6.03
CA MET A 284 -4.32 9.84 -5.28
C MET A 284 -5.43 10.80 -5.67
N ARG A 285 -6.67 10.31 -5.52
CA ARG A 285 -7.86 11.17 -5.36
C ARG A 285 -7.58 12.17 -4.24
N LYS A 286 -7.93 13.45 -4.44
CA LYS A 286 -7.64 14.54 -3.50
C LYS A 286 -8.60 14.54 -2.31
N VAL A 287 -8.72 13.40 -1.64
CA VAL A 287 -9.54 13.20 -0.45
C VAL A 287 -8.64 12.73 0.68
N LEU A 288 -8.56 13.52 1.75
CA LEU A 288 -7.85 13.21 2.97
C LEU A 288 -8.83 12.89 4.08
N ILE A 289 -8.64 11.74 4.72
CA ILE A 289 -9.37 11.31 5.89
C ILE A 289 -8.46 11.53 7.10
N VAL A 290 -8.96 12.23 8.11
CA VAL A 290 -8.22 12.54 9.33
C VAL A 290 -9.00 12.08 10.57
N ASP A 291 -8.30 11.44 11.50
CA ASP A 291 -8.88 10.98 12.77
C ASP A 291 -7.84 10.99 13.89
N GLY A 292 -8.33 11.07 15.12
CA GLY A 292 -7.54 10.99 16.35
C GLY A 292 -7.83 9.69 17.10
N THR A 293 -6.79 9.07 17.66
CA THR A 293 -6.98 7.91 18.52
C THR A 293 -6.10 7.96 19.76
N HIS A 294 -6.69 7.71 20.92
CA HIS A 294 -5.94 7.73 22.18
C HIS A 294 -4.84 6.67 22.21
N LEU A 295 -3.67 7.09 22.68
CA LEU A 295 -2.57 6.22 23.06
C LEU A 295 -2.90 5.52 24.39
N LYS A 296 -2.39 4.30 24.56
CA LYS A 296 -2.69 3.44 25.73
C LYS A 296 -1.48 3.21 26.63
N ASN A 297 -0.36 3.87 26.34
CA ASN A 297 0.83 3.81 27.16
C ASN A 297 0.67 4.70 28.42
N VAL A 298 1.68 4.69 29.29
CA VAL A 298 1.65 5.40 30.57
C VAL A 298 1.60 6.93 30.43
N TYR A 299 2.07 7.47 29.31
CA TYR A 299 2.11 8.92 29.05
C TYR A 299 0.79 9.44 28.47
N GLY A 300 -0.07 8.57 27.95
CA GLY A 300 -1.32 8.97 27.30
C GLY A 300 -1.07 9.74 26.00
N GLY A 301 -1.90 10.73 25.71
CA GLY A 301 -1.89 11.48 24.45
C GLY A 301 -2.75 10.85 23.35
N VAL A 302 -2.63 11.41 22.15
CA VAL A 302 -3.41 11.07 20.96
C VAL A 302 -2.49 10.90 19.77
N LEU A 303 -2.71 9.83 19.01
CA LEU A 303 -2.14 9.64 17.69
C LEU A 303 -3.14 10.17 16.66
N LEU A 304 -2.74 11.23 15.96
CA LEU A 304 -3.44 11.84 14.84
C LEU A 304 -2.92 11.20 13.56
N VAL A 305 -3.84 10.80 12.66
CA VAL A 305 -3.48 10.13 11.41
C VAL A 305 -4.20 10.80 10.26
N ALA A 306 -3.47 11.06 9.18
CA ALA A 306 -4.02 11.44 7.88
C ALA A 306 -3.81 10.31 6.88
N THR A 307 -4.88 9.86 6.24
CA THR A 307 -4.85 8.81 5.21
C THR A 307 -5.59 9.27 3.96
N ALA A 308 -5.11 8.91 2.78
CA ALA A 308 -5.89 8.92 1.56
C ALA A 308 -6.36 7.50 1.22
N GLN A 309 -7.04 7.37 0.09
CA GLN A 309 -7.37 6.10 -0.52
C GLN A 309 -6.65 5.98 -1.87
N ASP A 310 -6.05 4.81 -2.10
CA ASP A 310 -5.37 4.54 -3.36
C ASP A 310 -6.34 4.26 -4.52
N PRO A 311 -5.85 4.24 -5.78
CA PRO A 311 -6.67 3.96 -6.94
C PRO A 311 -7.57 2.73 -6.80
N ASP A 312 -7.04 1.62 -6.27
CA ASP A 312 -7.76 0.35 -6.07
C ASP A 312 -8.50 0.25 -4.71
N HIS A 313 -8.78 1.41 -4.10
CA HIS A 313 -9.56 1.57 -2.88
C HIS A 313 -8.88 1.12 -1.56
N HIS A 314 -7.58 0.82 -1.57
CA HIS A 314 -6.82 0.52 -0.35
C HIS A 314 -6.49 1.78 0.46
N HIS A 315 -6.18 1.58 1.73
CA HIS A 315 -5.81 2.66 2.63
C HIS A 315 -4.38 3.10 2.39
N TYR A 316 -4.18 4.41 2.27
CA TYR A 316 -2.88 5.00 2.00
C TYR A 316 -2.49 6.01 3.09
N PRO A 317 -1.76 5.59 4.13
CA PRO A 317 -1.33 6.51 5.19
C PRO A 317 -0.31 7.54 4.68
N ILE A 318 -0.53 8.81 5.03
CA ILE A 318 0.29 9.94 4.58
C ILE A 318 1.12 10.50 5.71
N ALA A 319 0.48 10.84 6.83
CA ALA A 319 1.12 11.55 7.92
C ALA A 319 0.58 11.12 9.29
N PHE A 320 1.45 11.25 10.28
CA PHE A 320 1.20 10.87 11.67
C PHE A 320 1.63 11.99 12.60
N GLY A 321 0.83 12.22 13.65
CA GLY A 321 1.10 13.20 14.69
C GLY A 321 0.87 12.60 16.07
N VAL A 322 1.76 12.86 17.02
CA VAL A 322 1.53 12.59 18.45
C VAL A 322 1.30 13.91 19.14
N ALA A 323 0.15 14.01 19.82
CA ALA A 323 -0.29 15.19 20.54
C ALA A 323 -0.73 14.85 21.98
N ASP A 324 -0.89 15.88 22.80
CA ASP A 324 -1.34 15.80 24.19
C ASP A 324 -2.86 15.58 24.31
N GLY A 325 -3.64 15.99 23.30
CA GLY A 325 -5.09 15.78 23.25
C GLY A 325 -5.73 16.10 21.90
N GLU A 326 -7.06 15.96 21.84
CA GLU A 326 -7.87 16.43 20.69
C GLU A 326 -8.42 17.84 20.97
N ASN A 327 -7.52 18.80 21.11
CA ASN A 327 -7.86 20.20 21.36
C ASN A 327 -7.50 21.09 20.14
N ASP A 328 -7.89 22.37 20.21
CA ASP A 328 -7.66 23.33 19.14
C ASP A 328 -6.16 23.47 18.80
N GLU A 329 -5.28 23.55 19.80
CA GLU A 329 -3.83 23.72 19.62
C GLU A 329 -3.24 22.52 18.88
N SER A 330 -3.55 21.30 19.33
CA SER A 330 -3.05 20.06 18.73
C SER A 330 -3.51 19.88 17.28
N TRP A 331 -4.79 20.13 16.99
CA TRP A 331 -5.33 19.96 15.65
C TRP A 331 -4.86 21.04 14.68
N ILE A 332 -4.74 22.30 15.11
CA ILE A 332 -4.16 23.37 14.30
C ILE A 332 -2.71 23.04 13.97
N TRP A 333 -1.92 22.70 14.99
CA TRP A 333 -0.51 22.33 14.80
C TRP A 333 -0.34 21.15 13.83
N PHE A 334 -1.15 20.09 13.97
CA PHE A 334 -1.08 18.93 13.08
C PHE A 334 -1.45 19.31 11.64
N MET A 335 -2.48 20.13 11.44
CA MET A 335 -2.87 20.61 10.11
C MET A 335 -1.78 21.49 9.49
N GLU A 336 -1.10 22.33 10.26
CA GLU A 336 0.03 23.13 9.78
C GLU A 336 1.20 22.24 9.32
N GLN A 337 1.50 21.17 10.07
CA GLN A 337 2.51 20.20 9.64
C GLN A 337 2.06 19.45 8.39
N LEU A 338 0.78 19.07 8.30
CA LEU A 338 0.22 18.45 7.11
C LEU A 338 0.29 19.39 5.90
N LYS A 339 0.04 20.70 6.08
CA LYS A 339 0.14 21.72 5.02
C LYS A 339 1.56 21.89 4.51
N SER A 340 2.57 21.61 5.33
CA SER A 340 3.97 21.63 4.91
C SER A 340 4.34 20.50 3.92
N VAL A 341 3.50 19.46 3.82
CA VAL A 341 3.73 18.31 2.94
C VAL A 341 2.65 18.12 1.88
N ILE A 342 1.41 18.53 2.14
CA ILE A 342 0.30 18.56 1.19
C ILE A 342 -0.13 20.01 0.99
N SER A 343 -0.08 20.49 -0.25
CA SER A 343 -0.51 21.85 -0.59
C SER A 343 -2.03 22.01 -0.49
N ASP A 344 -2.46 23.19 -0.07
CA ASP A 344 -3.87 23.60 -0.10
C ASP A 344 -4.23 23.99 -1.53
N VAL A 345 -4.97 23.12 -2.22
CA VAL A 345 -5.32 23.26 -3.64
C VAL A 345 -6.82 23.13 -3.83
N SER A 346 -7.34 23.84 -4.83
CA SER A 346 -8.74 23.69 -5.23
C SER A 346 -9.06 22.23 -5.57
N GLY A 347 -10.17 21.74 -5.05
CA GLY A 347 -10.60 20.34 -5.20
C GLY A 347 -10.10 19.39 -4.10
N LEU A 348 -9.25 19.83 -3.17
CA LEU A 348 -8.91 19.05 -1.99
C LEU A 348 -10.14 18.90 -1.07
N VAL A 349 -10.38 17.69 -0.59
CA VAL A 349 -11.48 17.37 0.32
C VAL A 349 -10.91 16.77 1.60
N PHE A 350 -11.31 17.30 2.75
CA PHE A 350 -11.12 16.66 4.05
C PHE A 350 -12.39 15.96 4.50
N LEU A 351 -12.25 14.73 4.97
CA LEU A 351 -13.28 13.96 5.64
C LEU A 351 -12.83 13.67 7.07
N SER A 352 -13.71 13.96 8.01
CA SER A 352 -13.40 13.75 9.43
C SER A 352 -14.63 13.39 10.22
N ASP A 353 -14.43 13.06 11.48
CA ASP A 353 -15.49 13.08 12.47
C ASP A 353 -16.03 14.52 12.70
N ARG A 354 -16.95 14.66 13.66
CA ARG A 354 -17.53 15.97 14.02
C ARG A 354 -16.83 16.65 15.20
N ASN A 355 -15.55 16.36 15.43
CA ASN A 355 -14.77 17.07 16.45
C ASN A 355 -14.68 18.57 16.10
N LYS A 356 -15.10 19.44 17.02
CA LYS A 356 -15.16 20.90 16.80
C LYS A 356 -13.77 21.50 16.54
N SER A 357 -12.76 21.01 17.25
CA SER A 357 -11.37 21.46 17.13
C SER A 357 -10.81 21.11 15.75
N LEU A 358 -11.11 19.91 15.26
CA LEU A 358 -10.73 19.44 13.93
C LEU A 358 -11.42 20.25 12.83
N ILE A 359 -12.74 20.45 12.91
CA ILE A 359 -13.48 21.29 11.94
C ILE A 359 -12.89 22.70 11.88
N LYS A 360 -12.57 23.27 13.05
CA LYS A 360 -11.94 24.58 13.15
C LYS A 360 -10.55 24.59 12.50
N SER A 361 -9.71 23.59 12.75
CA SER A 361 -8.34 23.54 12.23
C SER A 361 -8.31 23.41 10.70
N VAL A 362 -9.16 22.57 10.11
CA VAL A 362 -9.26 22.43 8.64
C VAL A 362 -9.62 23.78 8.02
N ARG A 363 -10.66 24.46 8.54
CA ARG A 363 -11.10 25.77 8.03
C ARG A 363 -10.02 26.84 8.14
N LEU A 364 -9.21 26.82 9.20
CA LEU A 364 -8.16 27.81 9.42
C LEU A 364 -6.92 27.56 8.54
N VAL A 365 -6.52 26.30 8.39
CA VAL A 365 -5.25 25.94 7.74
C VAL A 365 -5.42 25.64 6.26
N PHE A 366 -6.54 25.04 5.86
CA PHE A 366 -6.89 24.68 4.48
C PHE A 366 -8.19 25.37 4.03
N PRO A 367 -8.21 26.72 3.90
CA PRO A 367 -9.41 27.46 3.52
C PRO A 367 -9.98 27.10 2.14
N GLU A 368 -9.14 26.64 1.19
CA GLU A 368 -9.60 26.25 -0.15
C GLU A 368 -10.20 24.85 -0.18
N ALA A 369 -9.85 24.01 0.79
CA ALA A 369 -10.33 22.64 0.84
C ALA A 369 -11.80 22.55 1.27
N ALA A 370 -12.57 21.72 0.57
CA ALA A 370 -13.89 21.34 1.03
C ALA A 370 -13.76 20.43 2.26
N HIS A 371 -14.72 20.53 3.18
CA HIS A 371 -14.74 19.69 4.39
C HIS A 371 -16.08 18.99 4.52
N GLY A 372 -16.07 17.67 4.62
CA GLY A 372 -17.24 16.81 4.79
C GLY A 372 -17.17 15.98 6.08
N TYR A 373 -18.34 15.58 6.58
CA TYR A 373 -18.47 14.74 7.75
C TYR A 373 -18.52 13.27 7.35
N CYS A 374 -17.76 12.45 8.06
CA CYS A 374 -17.84 11.00 7.96
C CYS A 374 -19.28 10.53 8.23
N ILE A 375 -19.89 9.91 7.22
CA ILE A 375 -21.29 9.46 7.26
C ILE A 375 -21.50 8.40 8.35
N TRP A 376 -20.52 7.52 8.58
CA TRP A 376 -20.61 6.50 9.63
C TRP A 376 -20.71 7.12 11.03
N HIS A 377 -19.75 7.97 11.41
CA HIS A 377 -19.76 8.69 12.69
C HIS A 377 -21.02 9.54 12.87
N LEU A 378 -21.45 10.27 11.83
CA LEU A 378 -22.68 11.03 11.88
C LEU A 378 -23.89 10.12 12.09
N SER A 379 -23.94 8.94 11.46
CA SER A 379 -25.01 7.97 11.66
C SER A 379 -25.07 7.43 13.10
N GLN A 380 -23.92 7.31 13.79
CA GLN A 380 -23.89 6.94 15.22
C GLN A 380 -24.47 8.05 16.10
N ASN A 381 -24.14 9.32 15.80
CA ASN A 381 -24.74 10.45 16.51
C ASN A 381 -26.27 10.49 16.27
N VAL A 382 -26.72 10.35 15.03
CA VAL A 382 -28.15 10.28 14.67
C VAL A 382 -28.85 9.14 15.41
N LYS A 383 -28.22 7.96 15.46
CA LYS A 383 -28.69 6.78 16.21
C LYS A 383 -28.87 7.05 17.70
N SER A 384 -28.08 7.95 18.29
CA SER A 384 -28.20 8.27 19.72
C SER A 384 -29.47 9.06 20.07
N HIS A 385 -30.08 9.74 19.10
CA HIS A 385 -31.28 10.56 19.27
C HIS A 385 -32.60 9.80 19.10
N VAL A 386 -32.56 8.47 18.97
CA VAL A 386 -33.76 7.63 18.88
C VAL A 386 -33.74 6.56 19.96
N HIS A 387 -34.90 6.23 20.51
CA HIS A 387 -35.01 5.22 21.58
C HIS A 387 -35.05 3.79 21.03
N ASN A 388 -35.89 3.53 20.02
CA ASN A 388 -36.10 2.22 19.40
C ASN A 388 -35.58 2.19 17.95
N ASN A 389 -35.33 0.98 17.42
CA ASN A 389 -34.88 0.75 16.03
C ASN A 389 -33.64 1.58 15.66
N LYS A 390 -32.71 1.68 16.61
CA LYS A 390 -31.48 2.47 16.52
C LYS A 390 -30.64 2.14 15.29
N ASP A 391 -30.38 0.87 15.03
CA ASP A 391 -29.57 0.45 13.88
C ASP A 391 -30.29 0.67 12.55
N THR A 392 -31.61 0.44 12.51
CA THR A 392 -32.44 0.76 11.35
C THR A 392 -32.46 2.27 11.07
N CYS A 393 -32.50 3.11 12.11
CA CYS A 393 -32.38 4.56 11.97
C CYS A 393 -31.04 4.95 11.33
N ALA A 394 -29.93 4.42 11.85
CA ALA A 394 -28.61 4.66 11.28
C ALA A 394 -28.54 4.22 9.81
N PHE A 395 -29.10 3.05 9.48
CA PHE A 395 -29.16 2.53 8.11
C PHE A 395 -29.97 3.44 7.19
N LYS A 396 -31.20 3.80 7.56
CA LYS A 396 -32.07 4.69 6.78
C LYS A 396 -31.48 6.09 6.61
N PHE A 397 -30.77 6.60 7.61
CA PHE A 397 -30.01 7.84 7.49
C PHE A 397 -28.90 7.73 6.43
N ARG A 398 -28.14 6.63 6.41
CA ARG A 398 -27.08 6.42 5.41
C ARG A 398 -27.63 6.29 3.99
N GLU A 399 -28.80 5.67 3.80
CA GLU A 399 -29.50 5.67 2.50
C GLU A 399 -29.77 7.11 2.03
N CYS A 400 -30.28 7.98 2.92
CA CYS A 400 -30.47 9.40 2.58
C CYS A 400 -29.12 10.05 2.20
N ALA A 401 -28.07 9.79 2.98
CA ALA A 401 -26.77 10.40 2.78
C ALA A 401 -26.08 10.00 1.45
N HIS A 402 -26.33 8.78 0.97
CA HIS A 402 -25.75 8.24 -0.26
C HIS A 402 -26.57 8.54 -1.52
N ALA A 403 -27.77 9.12 -1.40
CA ALA A 403 -28.59 9.49 -2.55
C ALA A 403 -27.79 10.37 -3.52
N TYR A 404 -27.77 9.99 -4.80
CA TYR A 404 -27.00 10.71 -5.82
C TYR A 404 -27.69 12.00 -6.22
N THR A 405 -29.02 11.98 -6.35
CA THR A 405 -29.80 13.14 -6.80
C THR A 405 -30.51 13.83 -5.64
N GLU A 406 -30.77 15.14 -5.79
CA GLU A 406 -31.58 15.87 -4.81
C GLU A 406 -33.02 15.33 -4.68
N ALA A 407 -33.60 14.87 -5.78
CA ALA A 407 -34.97 14.34 -5.80
C ALA A 407 -35.08 13.07 -4.96
N GLU A 408 -34.14 12.13 -5.16
CA GLU A 408 -34.03 10.92 -4.36
C GLU A 408 -33.77 11.25 -2.89
N PHE A 409 -32.84 12.17 -2.61
CA PHE A 409 -32.56 12.63 -1.24
C PHE A 409 -33.83 13.15 -0.56
N LYS A 410 -34.56 14.07 -1.21
CA LYS A 410 -35.79 14.67 -0.64
C LYS A 410 -36.81 13.58 -0.35
N TYR A 411 -37.03 12.64 -1.28
CA TYR A 411 -37.93 11.51 -1.07
C TYR A 411 -37.54 10.64 0.14
N LEU A 412 -36.29 10.19 0.21
CA LEU A 412 -35.77 9.37 1.30
C LEU A 412 -35.79 10.13 2.63
N TYR A 413 -35.38 11.40 2.63
CA TYR A 413 -35.33 12.23 3.83
C TYR A 413 -36.74 12.58 4.36
N HIS A 414 -37.73 12.78 3.48
CA HIS A 414 -39.13 12.91 3.90
C HIS A 414 -39.65 11.64 4.57
N ALA A 415 -39.35 10.46 4.03
CA ALA A 415 -39.70 9.19 4.67
C ALA A 415 -38.98 9.02 6.01
N PHE A 416 -37.69 9.36 6.08
CA PHE A 416 -36.89 9.35 7.29
C PHE A 416 -37.47 10.28 8.37
N ARG A 417 -37.87 11.50 8.00
CA ARG A 417 -38.47 12.51 8.89
C ARG A 417 -39.76 12.05 9.54
N ARG A 418 -40.65 11.38 8.78
CA ARG A 418 -41.88 10.80 9.33
C ARG A 418 -41.61 9.71 10.36
N LYS A 419 -40.56 8.91 10.15
CA LYS A 419 -40.23 7.76 11.00
C LYS A 419 -39.39 8.11 12.21
N TYR A 420 -38.49 9.10 12.10
CA TYR A 420 -37.50 9.46 13.13
C TYR A 420 -37.45 10.98 13.39
N PRO A 421 -38.55 11.63 13.82
CA PRO A 421 -38.62 13.08 13.99
C PRO A 421 -37.57 13.62 14.98
N SER A 422 -37.29 12.91 16.08
CA SER A 422 -36.26 13.30 17.06
C SER A 422 -34.86 13.38 16.45
N ALA A 423 -34.53 12.43 15.56
CA ALA A 423 -33.24 12.40 14.88
C ALA A 423 -33.11 13.57 13.89
N VAL A 424 -34.21 13.89 13.19
CA VAL A 424 -34.27 15.04 12.27
C VAL A 424 -34.16 16.37 13.00
N VAL A 425 -34.76 16.53 14.18
CA VAL A 425 -34.57 17.74 15.00
C VAL A 425 -33.09 17.97 15.31
N TYR A 426 -32.32 16.91 15.58
CA TYR A 426 -30.88 17.03 15.76
C TYR A 426 -30.16 17.42 14.45
N LEU A 427 -30.48 16.77 13.33
CA LEU A 427 -29.88 17.07 12.03
C LEU A 427 -30.14 18.52 11.62
N ASP A 428 -31.41 18.94 11.58
CA ASP A 428 -31.82 20.27 11.13
C ASP A 428 -31.21 21.40 12.00
N LYS A 429 -31.01 21.15 13.30
CA LYS A 429 -30.42 22.15 14.22
C LYS A 429 -28.90 22.18 14.21
N SER A 430 -28.25 21.06 13.90
CA SER A 430 -26.84 20.86 14.25
C SER A 430 -25.96 20.51 13.06
N VAL A 431 -26.51 20.22 11.88
CA VAL A 431 -25.76 19.67 10.75
C VAL A 431 -26.25 20.23 9.42
N GLU A 432 -25.35 20.87 8.68
CA GLU A 432 -25.64 21.33 7.32
C GLU A 432 -25.65 20.14 6.34
N GLU A 433 -26.70 20.01 5.53
CA GLU A 433 -26.85 18.93 4.53
C GLU A 433 -25.66 18.84 3.57
N LYS A 434 -25.14 20.00 3.14
CA LYS A 434 -23.97 20.15 2.27
C LYS A 434 -22.69 19.54 2.82
N LYS A 435 -22.64 19.17 4.11
CA LYS A 435 -21.48 18.55 4.75
C LYS A 435 -21.51 17.02 4.72
N TRP A 436 -22.64 16.38 4.42
CA TRP A 436 -22.76 14.93 4.51
C TRP A 436 -23.52 14.29 3.37
N ALA A 437 -24.58 14.93 2.85
CA ALA A 437 -25.36 14.40 1.74
C ALA A 437 -24.58 14.48 0.43
N ARG A 438 -24.49 13.36 -0.30
CA ARG A 438 -23.70 13.25 -1.53
C ARG A 438 -24.15 14.24 -2.61
N CYS A 439 -25.45 14.30 -2.87
CA CYS A 439 -26.06 15.21 -3.84
C CYS A 439 -25.68 16.69 -3.59
N TYR A 440 -25.71 17.16 -2.33
CA TYR A 440 -25.45 18.56 -1.99
C TYR A 440 -23.98 18.93 -1.75
N PHE A 441 -23.09 17.95 -1.63
CA PHE A 441 -21.68 18.21 -1.36
C PHE A 441 -20.99 18.71 -2.64
N ARG A 442 -20.30 19.87 -2.52
CA ARG A 442 -19.71 20.57 -3.68
C ARG A 442 -18.37 20.02 -4.15
N GLY A 443 -17.60 19.38 -3.27
CA GLY A 443 -16.29 18.79 -3.64
C GLY A 443 -16.43 17.35 -4.18
N ASP A 444 -15.35 16.83 -4.74
CA ASP A 444 -15.34 15.45 -5.26
C ASP A 444 -14.93 14.48 -4.14
N ARG A 445 -15.91 13.82 -3.53
CA ARG A 445 -15.70 12.76 -2.53
C ARG A 445 -15.48 11.37 -3.14
N TYR A 446 -15.84 11.20 -4.41
CA TYR A 446 -15.84 9.89 -5.08
C TYR A 446 -16.61 8.86 -4.24
N ASN A 447 -16.01 7.70 -4.01
CA ASN A 447 -16.51 6.63 -3.15
C ASN A 447 -16.17 6.79 -1.65
N VAL A 448 -15.46 7.87 -1.28
CA VAL A 448 -14.95 8.05 0.09
C VAL A 448 -15.95 8.85 0.91
N ASP A 449 -16.69 8.14 1.76
CA ASP A 449 -17.76 8.75 2.57
C ASP A 449 -17.67 8.41 4.07
N THR A 450 -16.69 7.59 4.45
CA THR A 450 -16.50 7.13 5.83
C THR A 450 -15.04 7.24 6.23
N ALA A 451 -14.79 7.34 7.54
CA ALA A 451 -13.45 7.28 8.10
C ALA A 451 -12.91 5.84 8.27
N ASN A 452 -13.52 4.87 7.57
CA ASN A 452 -13.17 3.45 7.65
C ASN A 452 -11.66 3.21 7.44
N SER A 453 -11.03 4.04 6.59
CA SER A 453 -9.60 3.95 6.32
C SER A 453 -8.74 4.21 7.53
N VAL A 454 -9.06 5.26 8.29
CA VAL A 454 -8.32 5.57 9.50
C VAL A 454 -8.70 4.63 10.62
N GLU A 455 -9.98 4.22 10.74
CA GLU A 455 -10.42 3.25 11.74
C GLU A 455 -9.77 1.87 11.56
N SER A 456 -9.67 1.40 10.32
CA SER A 456 -9.00 0.15 9.97
C SER A 456 -7.51 0.21 10.31
N PHE A 457 -6.84 1.31 9.93
CA PHE A 457 -5.45 1.53 10.31
C PHE A 457 -5.27 1.57 11.84
N ASN A 458 -6.13 2.29 12.55
CA ASN A 458 -6.17 2.35 14.02
C ASN A 458 -6.39 0.96 14.67
N GLY A 459 -7.04 0.04 13.94
CA GLY A 459 -7.17 -1.37 14.27
C GLY A 459 -5.86 -2.14 14.12
N VAL A 460 -5.15 -1.95 13.00
CA VAL A 460 -3.83 -2.55 12.72
C VAL A 460 -2.82 -2.19 13.80
N ILE A 461 -2.78 -0.92 14.23
CA ILE A 461 -1.83 -0.44 15.24
C ILE A 461 -2.36 -0.52 16.68
N LYS A 462 -3.48 -1.21 16.91
CA LYS A 462 -4.16 -1.25 18.22
C LYS A 462 -3.25 -1.72 19.36
N GLU A 463 -2.40 -2.71 19.11
CA GLU A 463 -1.43 -3.21 20.10
C GLU A 463 -0.21 -2.30 20.19
N ALA A 464 0.27 -1.75 19.06
CA ALA A 464 1.39 -0.83 19.02
C ALA A 464 1.15 0.45 19.84
N ARG A 465 -0.10 0.90 19.97
CA ARG A 465 -0.49 2.04 20.83
C ARG A 465 -0.23 1.85 22.32
N LYS A 466 0.10 0.63 22.77
CA LYS A 466 0.52 0.34 24.14
C LYS A 466 2.01 0.55 24.35
N TYR A 467 2.79 0.63 23.27
CA TYR A 467 4.24 0.79 23.32
C TYR A 467 4.64 2.24 23.61
N THR A 468 5.92 2.43 23.91
CA THR A 468 6.55 3.76 23.83
C THR A 468 6.57 4.25 22.38
N LEU A 469 6.85 5.54 22.17
CA LEU A 469 6.68 6.16 20.86
C LEU A 469 7.56 5.53 19.77
N LEU A 470 8.85 5.27 20.05
CA LEU A 470 9.77 4.75 19.03
C LEU A 470 9.37 3.36 18.54
N PRO A 471 9.14 2.34 19.40
CA PRO A 471 8.66 1.04 18.92
C PRO A 471 7.29 1.10 18.24
N MET A 472 6.42 2.03 18.62
CA MET A 472 5.14 2.25 17.92
C MET A 472 5.38 2.74 16.49
N PHE A 473 6.31 3.69 16.30
CA PHE A 473 6.68 4.17 14.97
C PHE A 473 7.39 3.11 14.14
N ASP A 474 8.25 2.28 14.74
CA ASP A 474 8.87 1.15 14.05
C ASP A 474 7.80 0.20 13.48
N VAL A 475 6.73 -0.09 14.25
CA VAL A 475 5.60 -0.91 13.78
C VAL A 475 4.84 -0.20 12.65
N ILE A 476 4.59 1.11 12.77
CA ILE A 476 3.91 1.89 11.72
C ILE A 476 4.71 1.86 10.41
N ILE A 477 6.01 2.17 10.47
CA ILE A 477 6.90 2.20 9.31
C ILE A 477 7.03 0.79 8.71
N ALA A 478 7.12 -0.25 9.53
CA ALA A 478 7.14 -1.63 9.05
C ALA A 478 5.86 -2.02 8.31
N LYS A 479 4.69 -1.64 8.83
CA LYS A 479 3.41 -1.89 8.16
C LYS A 479 3.27 -1.11 6.86
N MET A 480 3.73 0.14 6.82
CA MET A 480 3.77 0.91 5.57
C MET A 480 4.72 0.28 4.55
N SER A 481 5.91 -0.16 4.97
CA SER A 481 6.86 -0.85 4.09
C SER A 481 6.28 -2.12 3.48
N GLU A 482 5.62 -2.94 4.30
CA GLU A 482 4.89 -4.14 3.87
C GLU A 482 3.83 -3.79 2.83
N TRP A 483 2.91 -2.87 3.14
CA TRP A 483 1.82 -2.48 2.25
C TRP A 483 2.31 -1.88 0.94
N PHE A 484 3.33 -1.01 0.99
CA PHE A 484 3.90 -0.42 -0.22
C PHE A 484 4.48 -1.48 -1.15
N ASN A 485 5.15 -2.49 -0.60
CA ASN A 485 5.68 -3.59 -1.40
C ASN A 485 4.56 -4.51 -1.94
N THR A 486 3.56 -4.82 -1.12
CA THR A 486 2.42 -5.65 -1.53
C THR A 486 1.66 -5.00 -2.69
N HIS A 487 1.18 -3.77 -2.52
CA HIS A 487 0.38 -3.12 -3.56
C HIS A 487 1.21 -2.79 -4.82
N ARG A 488 2.53 -2.56 -4.68
CA ARG A 488 3.41 -2.43 -5.85
C ARG A 488 3.49 -3.71 -6.67
N LYS A 489 3.60 -4.87 -6.00
CA LYS A 489 3.62 -6.17 -6.68
C LYS A 489 2.29 -6.45 -7.34
N GLU A 490 1.19 -6.24 -6.62
CA GLU A 490 -0.16 -6.42 -7.16
C GLU A 490 -0.38 -5.54 -8.39
N ALA A 491 0.00 -4.25 -8.35
CA ALA A 491 -0.07 -3.37 -9.52
C ALA A 491 0.80 -3.83 -10.69
N ALA A 492 1.99 -4.39 -10.43
CA ALA A 492 2.90 -4.89 -11.46
C ALA A 492 2.48 -6.25 -12.05
N GLU A 493 1.68 -7.03 -11.31
CA GLU A 493 1.10 -8.30 -11.76
C GLU A 493 -0.11 -8.10 -12.68
N ILE A 494 -0.70 -6.90 -12.72
CA ILE A 494 -1.81 -6.60 -13.63
C ILE A 494 -1.33 -6.64 -15.09
N PRO A 495 -1.98 -7.43 -15.96
CA PRO A 495 -1.67 -7.44 -17.39
C PRO A 495 -1.78 -6.06 -18.02
N TYR A 496 -0.86 -5.70 -18.91
CA TYR A 496 -0.86 -4.40 -19.62
C TYR A 496 -2.13 -4.13 -20.45
N THR A 497 -2.92 -5.18 -20.74
CA THR A 497 -4.20 -5.08 -21.45
C THR A 497 -5.31 -4.53 -20.56
N LEU A 498 -5.23 -4.68 -19.24
CA LEU A 498 -6.19 -4.12 -18.29
C LEU A 498 -5.74 -2.73 -17.87
N LYS A 499 -6.53 -1.72 -18.25
CA LYS A 499 -6.22 -0.31 -17.97
C LYS A 499 -6.75 0.14 -16.61
N LEU A 500 -7.86 -0.42 -16.14
CA LEU A 500 -8.47 -0.02 -14.87
C LEU A 500 -7.96 -0.91 -13.73
N VAL A 501 -7.98 -0.34 -12.53
CA VAL A 501 -7.68 -1.09 -11.30
C VAL A 501 -8.70 -2.23 -11.08
N PRO A 502 -8.29 -3.35 -10.45
CA PRO A 502 -9.12 -4.54 -10.29
C PRO A 502 -10.53 -4.29 -9.73
N ILE A 503 -10.67 -3.40 -8.74
CA ILE A 503 -11.97 -3.10 -8.14
C ILE A 503 -12.91 -2.44 -9.14
N LEU A 504 -12.38 -1.60 -10.03
CA LEU A 504 -13.17 -0.92 -11.04
C LEU A 504 -13.44 -1.83 -12.24
N GLU A 505 -12.50 -2.67 -12.66
CA GLU A 505 -12.76 -3.70 -13.70
C GLU A 505 -13.92 -4.61 -13.31
N THR A 506 -13.95 -5.02 -12.03
CA THR A 506 -15.04 -5.84 -11.48
C THR A 506 -16.38 -5.09 -11.50
N GLU A 507 -16.37 -3.80 -11.15
CA GLU A 507 -17.57 -2.96 -11.16
C GLU A 507 -18.05 -2.66 -12.59
N MET A 508 -17.13 -2.41 -13.53
CA MET A 508 -17.45 -2.21 -14.95
C MET A 508 -18.06 -3.47 -15.55
N SER A 509 -17.50 -4.64 -15.27
CA SER A 509 -18.05 -5.92 -15.75
C SER A 509 -19.51 -6.11 -15.33
N LYS A 510 -19.85 -5.78 -14.07
CA LYS A 510 -21.24 -5.82 -13.59
C LYS A 510 -22.13 -4.80 -14.31
N ARG A 511 -21.63 -3.58 -14.53
CA ARG A 511 -22.38 -2.53 -15.24
C ARG A 511 -22.58 -2.84 -16.71
N CYS A 512 -21.62 -3.48 -17.39
CA CYS A 512 -21.77 -3.94 -18.77
C CYS A 512 -22.94 -4.91 -18.91
N VAL A 513 -23.04 -5.89 -18.00
CA VAL A 513 -24.17 -6.84 -17.99
C VAL A 513 -25.49 -6.09 -17.78
N ALA A 514 -25.55 -5.19 -16.80
CA ALA A 514 -26.76 -4.42 -16.53
C ALA A 514 -27.14 -3.45 -17.68
N ALA A 515 -26.15 -2.84 -18.32
CA ALA A 515 -26.31 -1.92 -19.43
C ALA A 515 -26.88 -2.60 -20.69
N GLY A 516 -26.60 -3.90 -20.89
CA GLY A 516 -27.17 -4.68 -21.98
C GLY A 516 -28.70 -4.82 -21.95
N PHE A 517 -29.33 -4.50 -20.82
CA PHE A 517 -30.79 -4.48 -20.68
C PHE A 517 -31.41 -3.09 -20.89
N LEU A 518 -30.61 -2.07 -21.19
CA LEU A 518 -31.07 -0.70 -21.36
C LEU A 518 -31.19 -0.37 -22.85
N THR A 519 -32.22 0.40 -23.21
CA THR A 519 -32.34 0.96 -24.56
C THR A 519 -31.79 2.38 -24.59
N VAL A 520 -31.11 2.72 -25.68
CA VAL A 520 -30.43 4.00 -25.86
C VAL A 520 -30.95 4.65 -27.14
N ASP A 521 -31.44 5.87 -27.02
CA ASP A 521 -31.74 6.75 -28.15
C ASP A 521 -30.65 7.82 -28.25
N GLU A 522 -30.08 8.00 -29.43
CA GLU A 522 -29.18 9.12 -29.70
C GLU A 522 -29.99 10.43 -29.80
N LEU A 523 -29.69 11.40 -28.93
CA LEU A 523 -30.32 12.72 -28.97
C LEU A 523 -29.52 13.67 -29.84
N HIS A 524 -28.20 13.68 -29.68
CA HIS A 524 -27.31 14.56 -30.41
C HIS A 524 -25.93 13.95 -30.62
N SER A 525 -25.66 13.47 -31.84
CA SER A 525 -24.38 12.83 -32.19
C SER A 525 -23.16 13.74 -32.02
N PHE A 526 -23.22 15.02 -32.45
CA PHE A 526 -22.06 15.93 -32.30
C PHE A 526 -21.73 16.30 -30.84
N HIS A 527 -22.74 16.36 -29.95
CA HIS A 527 -22.54 16.66 -28.53
C HIS A 527 -22.39 15.38 -27.68
N LEU A 528 -22.52 14.21 -28.30
CA LEU A 528 -22.48 12.90 -27.63
C LEU A 528 -23.52 12.79 -26.51
N GLU A 529 -24.74 13.26 -26.79
CA GLU A 529 -25.88 13.22 -25.87
C GLU A 529 -26.84 12.09 -26.22
N TYR A 530 -27.24 11.34 -25.19
CA TYR A 530 -28.05 10.14 -25.30
C TYR A 530 -29.17 10.13 -24.27
N SER A 531 -30.29 9.51 -24.63
CA SER A 531 -31.41 9.20 -23.76
C SER A 531 -31.41 7.71 -23.47
N VAL A 532 -31.18 7.33 -22.22
CA VAL A 532 -31.09 5.93 -21.79
C VAL A 532 -32.33 5.57 -20.96
N HIS A 533 -33.07 4.56 -21.39
CA HIS A 533 -34.25 4.10 -20.67
C HIS A 533 -33.84 3.08 -19.61
N GLY A 534 -33.99 3.47 -18.35
CA GLY A 534 -33.70 2.65 -17.18
C GLY A 534 -34.74 1.54 -16.98
N THR A 535 -34.31 0.45 -16.36
CA THR A 535 -35.21 -0.64 -15.92
C THR A 535 -36.18 -0.20 -14.82
N ASP A 536 -35.94 0.95 -14.18
CA ASP A 536 -36.84 1.57 -13.21
C ASP A 536 -37.94 2.41 -13.87
N GLY A 537 -38.04 2.39 -15.21
CA GLY A 537 -39.04 3.13 -16.00
C GLY A 537 -38.74 4.62 -16.13
N LYS A 538 -37.57 5.08 -15.70
CA LYS A 538 -37.11 6.46 -15.91
C LYS A 538 -36.23 6.57 -17.14
N VAL A 539 -36.19 7.77 -17.70
CA VAL A 539 -35.28 8.12 -18.80
C VAL A 539 -34.16 8.99 -18.25
N TYR A 540 -32.94 8.63 -18.57
CA TYR A 540 -31.73 9.30 -18.12
C TYR A 540 -31.01 9.95 -19.30
N THR A 541 -30.79 11.25 -19.23
CA THR A 541 -29.90 11.96 -20.17
C THR A 541 -28.44 11.70 -19.78
N VAL A 542 -27.63 11.27 -20.74
CA VAL A 542 -26.20 11.01 -20.61
C VAL A 542 -25.46 11.90 -21.61
N ASP A 543 -24.44 12.63 -21.14
CA ASP A 543 -23.52 13.41 -21.96
C ASP A 543 -22.13 12.79 -21.82
N MET A 544 -21.71 12.10 -22.88
CA MET A 544 -20.42 11.39 -22.93
C MET A 544 -19.24 12.33 -23.24
N ALA A 545 -19.48 13.54 -23.76
CA ALA A 545 -18.42 14.53 -23.95
C ALA A 545 -17.98 15.12 -22.61
N ARG A 546 -18.93 15.32 -21.68
CA ARG A 546 -18.68 15.86 -20.34
C ARG A 546 -18.53 14.78 -19.27
N ASN A 547 -18.79 13.51 -19.61
CA ASN A 547 -18.82 12.38 -18.68
C ASN A 547 -19.83 12.60 -17.54
N THR A 548 -21.04 13.01 -17.90
CA THR A 548 -22.13 13.31 -16.96
C THR A 548 -23.38 12.52 -17.26
N CYS A 549 -24.21 12.30 -16.24
CA CYS A 549 -25.49 11.64 -16.36
C CYS A 549 -26.49 12.28 -15.41
N SER A 550 -27.74 12.40 -15.82
CA SER A 550 -28.85 12.86 -14.97
C SER A 550 -29.08 12.00 -13.71
N CYS A 551 -28.51 10.79 -13.62
CA CYS A 551 -28.47 10.03 -12.37
C CYS A 551 -27.42 10.52 -11.36
N GLU A 552 -26.58 11.48 -11.75
CA GLU A 552 -25.43 12.07 -11.04
C GLU A 552 -24.32 11.08 -10.64
N GLN A 553 -24.50 9.78 -10.82
CA GLN A 553 -23.48 8.81 -10.42
C GLN A 553 -22.20 8.96 -11.24
N PHE A 554 -22.29 9.16 -12.56
CA PHE A 554 -21.12 9.35 -13.41
C PHE A 554 -20.33 10.61 -12.98
N ASP A 555 -21.05 11.67 -12.66
CA ASP A 555 -20.53 12.96 -12.22
C ASP A 555 -19.81 12.89 -10.88
N LYS A 556 -20.34 12.13 -9.92
CA LYS A 556 -19.82 12.06 -8.54
C LYS A 556 -18.74 11.01 -8.38
N ASP A 557 -18.92 9.84 -8.99
CA ASP A 557 -17.96 8.73 -8.93
C ASP A 557 -16.78 8.94 -9.89
N LYS A 558 -16.95 9.77 -10.94
CA LYS A 558 -15.97 10.04 -12.00
C LYS A 558 -15.58 8.81 -12.82
N TYR A 559 -16.51 7.87 -12.96
CA TYR A 559 -16.43 6.74 -13.90
C TYR A 559 -17.85 6.34 -14.33
N PRO A 560 -18.02 5.67 -15.50
CA PRO A 560 -19.33 5.47 -16.10
C PRO A 560 -20.34 4.77 -15.18
N CYS A 561 -21.49 5.40 -14.95
CA CYS A 561 -22.67 4.74 -14.39
C CYS A 561 -23.24 3.71 -15.39
N VAL A 562 -24.21 2.89 -14.99
CA VAL A 562 -24.83 1.91 -15.89
C VAL A 562 -25.37 2.55 -17.18
N HIS A 563 -25.94 3.77 -17.09
CA HIS A 563 -26.40 4.52 -18.25
C HIS A 563 -25.25 5.00 -19.15
N GLY A 564 -24.14 5.43 -18.54
CA GLY A 564 -22.93 5.82 -19.26
C GLY A 564 -22.30 4.64 -20.00
N VAL A 565 -22.30 3.44 -19.39
CA VAL A 565 -21.85 2.21 -20.05
C VAL A 565 -22.76 1.84 -21.23
N ALA A 566 -24.08 1.98 -21.09
CA ALA A 566 -25.02 1.75 -22.18
C ALA A 566 -24.76 2.72 -23.36
N ALA A 567 -24.60 4.01 -23.06
CA ALA A 567 -24.25 5.02 -24.07
C ALA A 567 -22.89 4.73 -24.75
N ALA A 568 -21.86 4.36 -23.98
CA ALA A 568 -20.55 4.00 -24.53
C ALA A 568 -20.62 2.75 -25.44
N THR A 569 -21.41 1.75 -25.06
CA THR A 569 -21.65 0.56 -25.89
C THR A 569 -22.36 0.93 -27.19
N PHE A 570 -23.37 1.80 -27.12
CA PHE A 570 -24.08 2.31 -28.30
C PHE A 570 -23.12 3.07 -29.25
N MET A 571 -22.30 3.97 -28.69
CA MET A 571 -21.27 4.71 -29.45
C MET A 571 -20.28 3.78 -30.15
N THR A 572 -19.84 2.73 -29.47
CA THR A 572 -18.91 1.72 -30.03
C THR A 572 -19.50 1.03 -31.25
N ALA A 573 -20.77 0.61 -31.16
CA ALA A 573 -21.46 0.01 -32.29
C ALA A 573 -21.63 0.98 -33.47
N ALA A 574 -21.88 2.26 -33.20
CA ALA A 574 -22.06 3.28 -34.24
C ALA A 574 -20.73 3.73 -34.89
N ALA A 575 -19.65 3.81 -34.13
CA ALA A 575 -18.36 4.32 -34.59
C ALA A 575 -17.51 3.29 -35.35
N GLY A 576 -17.87 2.00 -35.30
CA GLY A 576 -17.09 0.93 -35.93
C GLY A 576 -15.69 0.72 -35.34
N ARG A 577 -15.41 1.32 -34.17
CA ARG A 577 -14.17 1.12 -33.39
C ARG A 577 -14.52 0.83 -31.94
N GLU A 578 -13.81 -0.11 -31.32
CA GLU A 578 -13.99 -0.46 -29.92
C GLU A 578 -13.51 0.69 -29.03
N LEU A 579 -14.43 1.33 -28.30
CA LEU A 579 -14.10 2.32 -27.27
C LEU A 579 -13.90 1.60 -25.95
N HIS A 580 -12.73 1.77 -25.32
CA HIS A 580 -12.50 1.17 -24.03
C HIS A 580 -13.11 2.04 -22.92
N LEU A 581 -13.88 1.46 -21.99
CA LEU A 581 -14.55 2.21 -20.91
C LEU A 581 -13.58 3.03 -20.05
N SER A 582 -12.29 2.67 -20.01
CA SER A 582 -11.26 3.44 -19.32
C SER A 582 -11.11 4.86 -19.85
N GLU A 583 -11.44 5.13 -21.11
CA GLU A 583 -11.38 6.47 -21.72
C GLU A 583 -12.35 7.45 -21.05
N PHE A 584 -13.40 6.91 -20.43
CA PHE A 584 -14.44 7.67 -19.72
C PHE A 584 -14.23 7.66 -18.20
N CYS A 585 -13.17 7.04 -17.70
CA CYS A 585 -12.85 6.99 -16.28
C CYS A 585 -11.86 8.08 -15.90
N SER A 586 -11.97 8.60 -14.67
CA SER A 586 -10.92 9.44 -14.11
C SER A 586 -9.59 8.69 -14.06
N LYS A 587 -8.50 9.40 -14.32
CA LYS A 587 -7.14 8.85 -14.21
C LYS A 587 -6.86 8.14 -12.87
N TYR A 588 -7.55 8.55 -11.80
CA TYR A 588 -7.41 7.97 -10.47
C TYR A 588 -7.92 6.52 -10.33
N TYR A 589 -8.40 5.92 -11.41
CA TYR A 589 -8.78 4.52 -11.48
C TYR A 589 -7.91 3.71 -12.46
N LEU A 590 -6.83 4.30 -12.98
CA LEU A 590 -5.91 3.62 -13.88
C LEU A 590 -4.84 2.87 -13.10
N VAL A 591 -4.46 1.69 -13.60
CA VAL A 591 -3.37 0.87 -13.05
C VAL A 591 -2.05 1.65 -13.05
N GLU A 592 -1.81 2.48 -14.08
CA GLU A 592 -0.62 3.34 -14.14
C GLU A 592 -0.54 4.30 -12.95
N GLN A 593 -1.65 4.92 -12.55
CA GLN A 593 -1.69 5.78 -11.36
C GLN A 593 -1.50 4.96 -10.09
N TRP A 594 -1.99 3.72 -10.04
CA TRP A 594 -1.77 2.83 -8.91
C TRP A 594 -0.30 2.43 -8.77
N ALA A 595 0.39 2.11 -9.88
CA ALA A 595 1.82 1.85 -9.87
C ALA A 595 2.62 3.09 -9.42
N LEU A 596 2.23 4.28 -9.89
CA LEU A 596 2.82 5.54 -9.44
C LEU A 596 2.58 5.80 -7.94
N ALA A 597 1.47 5.39 -7.34
CA ALA A 597 1.25 5.56 -5.91
C ALA A 597 2.32 4.87 -5.03
N TYR A 598 2.90 3.76 -5.50
CA TYR A 598 3.81 2.91 -4.73
C TYR A 598 5.20 2.76 -5.35
N HIS A 599 5.54 3.60 -6.34
CA HIS A 599 6.81 3.50 -7.07
C HIS A 599 8.04 3.65 -6.15
N ARG A 600 7.92 4.45 -5.08
CA ARG A 600 8.99 4.63 -4.08
C ARG A 600 8.95 3.57 -3.01
N THR A 601 10.12 3.11 -2.61
CA THR A 601 10.29 2.18 -1.48
C THR A 601 10.31 2.91 -0.16
N VAL A 602 9.54 2.37 0.79
CA VAL A 602 9.65 2.69 2.21
C VAL A 602 10.61 1.69 2.86
N TYR A 603 11.70 2.20 3.41
CA TYR A 603 12.71 1.43 4.13
C TYR A 603 12.43 1.46 5.64
N LEU A 604 12.77 0.38 6.33
CA LEU A 604 12.72 0.35 7.79
C LEU A 604 13.78 1.27 8.38
N VAL A 605 13.52 1.74 9.61
CA VAL A 605 14.52 2.46 10.39
C VAL A 605 15.65 1.48 10.72
N LEU A 606 16.89 1.86 10.42
CA LEU A 606 18.07 1.05 10.74
C LEU A 606 18.22 0.90 12.26
N HIS A 607 19.01 -0.07 12.70
CA HIS A 607 19.34 -0.19 14.11
C HIS A 607 20.12 1.04 14.60
N MET A 608 19.93 1.42 15.86
CA MET A 608 20.54 2.63 16.43
C MET A 608 22.07 2.66 16.41
N SER A 609 22.72 1.50 16.33
CA SER A 609 24.17 1.39 16.14
C SER A 609 24.67 2.00 14.83
N ASP A 610 23.80 2.06 13.84
CA ASP A 610 24.15 2.45 12.48
C ASP A 610 23.78 3.91 12.18
N TRP A 611 23.14 4.58 13.14
CA TRP A 611 22.69 5.97 13.00
C TRP A 611 23.87 6.93 13.00
N VAL A 612 24.03 7.64 11.89
CA VAL A 612 24.87 8.84 11.85
C VAL A 612 23.99 10.02 12.26
N ILE A 613 23.95 10.32 13.56
CA ILE A 613 23.11 11.38 14.12
C ILE A 613 23.84 12.73 13.98
N PRO A 614 23.24 13.73 13.29
CA PRO A 614 23.76 15.09 13.21
C PRO A 614 23.95 15.72 14.59
N GLU A 615 24.95 16.60 14.74
CA GLU A 615 25.33 17.14 16.04
C GLU A 615 24.22 18.02 16.66
N ASP A 616 23.49 18.77 15.82
CA ASP A 616 22.33 19.57 16.24
C ASP A 616 21.19 18.69 16.80
N VAL A 617 21.03 17.47 16.27
CA VAL A 617 20.06 16.49 16.78
C VAL A 617 20.57 15.86 18.07
N ARG A 618 21.86 15.51 18.13
CA ARG A 618 22.51 14.94 19.33
C ARG A 618 22.46 15.91 20.51
N ALA A 619 22.58 17.21 20.24
CA ALA A 619 22.53 18.25 21.26
C ALA A 619 21.14 18.46 21.87
N LYS A 620 20.06 18.01 21.19
CA LYS A 620 18.69 18.12 21.72
C LYS A 620 18.46 17.13 22.86
N LYS A 621 18.40 17.65 24.08
CA LYS A 621 17.97 16.89 25.27
C LYS A 621 16.46 17.07 25.44
N ILE A 622 15.71 15.99 25.23
CA ILE A 622 14.25 15.99 25.37
C ILE A 622 13.88 15.13 26.58
N PHE A 623 13.22 15.73 27.55
CA PHE A 623 12.71 15.04 28.73
C PHE A 623 11.35 14.37 28.44
N PRO A 624 11.00 13.28 29.14
CA PRO A 624 9.68 12.67 28.99
C PRO A 624 8.57 13.65 29.45
N PRO A 625 7.35 13.53 28.89
CA PRO A 625 6.22 14.29 29.37
C PRO A 625 5.82 13.85 30.77
N ASP A 626 5.14 14.73 31.51
CA ASP A 626 4.59 14.38 32.81
C ASP A 626 3.52 13.30 32.67
N PHE A 627 3.51 12.34 33.59
CA PHE A 627 2.47 11.32 33.64
C PHE A 627 1.85 11.27 35.03
N GLU A 628 0.52 11.27 35.07
CA GLU A 628 -0.21 11.05 36.30
C GLU A 628 -0.40 9.54 36.53
N THR A 629 -0.06 9.07 37.72
CA THR A 629 -0.36 7.70 38.14
C THR A 629 -1.86 7.58 38.45
N LYS A 630 -2.67 7.29 37.43
CA LYS A 630 -4.10 7.02 37.64
C LYS A 630 -4.26 5.74 38.46
N LYS A 631 -4.92 5.82 39.63
CA LYS A 631 -5.28 4.64 40.45
C LYS A 631 -6.27 3.75 39.69
N GLY A 632 -5.84 2.56 39.28
CA GLY A 632 -6.69 1.56 38.63
C GLY A 632 -6.04 0.92 37.40
N LYS A 633 -6.66 -0.14 36.84
CA LYS A 633 -6.17 -0.77 35.60
C LYS A 633 -6.32 0.21 34.41
N PRO A 634 -5.31 0.35 33.53
CA PRO A 634 -5.42 1.16 32.32
C PRO A 634 -6.62 0.74 31.47
N GLN A 635 -7.41 1.72 31.05
CA GLN A 635 -8.60 1.48 30.24
C GLN A 635 -8.20 0.98 28.85
N GLN A 636 -8.42 -0.30 28.58
CA GLN A 636 -7.95 -0.94 27.34
C GLN A 636 -8.86 -0.72 26.11
N THR A 637 -10.05 -0.16 26.31
CA THR A 637 -11.05 0.07 25.26
C THR A 637 -11.38 1.56 25.14
N ARG A 638 -11.52 2.02 23.88
CA ARG A 638 -11.98 3.37 23.53
C ARG A 638 -13.27 3.68 24.29
N PHE A 639 -13.46 4.94 24.69
CA PHE A 639 -14.79 5.39 25.11
C PHE A 639 -15.70 5.41 23.88
N PRO A 640 -16.79 4.63 23.88
CA PRO A 640 -17.83 4.75 22.87
C PRO A 640 -18.17 6.20 22.56
N SER A 641 -18.16 6.58 21.28
CA SER A 641 -18.90 7.77 20.87
C SER A 641 -20.38 7.58 21.22
N VAL A 642 -21.14 8.68 21.36
CA VAL A 642 -22.55 8.62 21.78
C VAL A 642 -23.32 7.63 20.88
N GLY A 643 -23.72 6.47 21.42
CA GLY A 643 -24.46 5.43 20.70
C GLY A 643 -23.73 4.10 20.42
N GLU A 644 -22.42 3.99 20.68
CA GLU A 644 -21.69 2.70 20.59
C GLU A 644 -22.06 1.78 21.76
N SER A 645 -22.55 0.57 21.47
CA SER A 645 -22.86 -0.43 22.50
C SER A 645 -21.62 -1.28 22.84
N ARG A 646 -21.28 -1.37 24.14
CA ARG A 646 -20.29 -2.35 24.63
C ARG A 646 -20.84 -3.76 24.41
N GLY A 647 -20.09 -4.62 23.72
CA GLY A 647 -20.32 -6.06 23.82
C GLY A 647 -20.27 -6.46 25.30
N ARG A 648 -21.34 -7.07 25.82
CA ARG A 648 -21.36 -7.61 27.19
C ARG A 648 -20.31 -8.73 27.27
N GLY A 649 -19.11 -8.40 27.74
CA GLY A 649 -18.13 -9.40 28.15
C GLY A 649 -18.78 -10.34 29.16
N LYS A 650 -18.65 -11.66 28.95
CA LYS A 650 -19.10 -12.68 29.91
C LYS A 650 -18.54 -12.31 31.28
N ARG A 651 -19.41 -11.91 32.21
CA ARG A 651 -19.06 -11.79 33.63
C ARG A 651 -18.60 -13.18 34.07
N GLY A 652 -17.31 -13.31 34.38
CA GLY A 652 -16.78 -14.47 35.08
C GLY A 652 -17.57 -14.63 36.37
N ARG A 653 -18.19 -15.80 36.56
CA ARG A 653 -18.82 -16.17 37.83
C ARG A 653 -17.72 -16.26 38.88
N GLY A 654 -17.65 -15.26 39.75
CA GLY A 654 -16.99 -15.38 41.05
C GLY A 654 -17.72 -16.44 41.89
N GLY A 655 -16.95 -17.30 42.54
CA GLY A 655 -17.47 -18.40 43.33
C GLY A 655 -18.32 -17.92 44.52
N ALA A 656 -19.48 -18.54 44.67
CA ALA A 656 -20.25 -18.52 45.90
C ALA A 656 -20.57 -19.97 46.27
N ARG A 657 -20.12 -20.38 47.46
CA ARG A 657 -20.53 -21.60 48.13
C ARG A 657 -22.04 -21.49 48.46
N GLY A 658 -22.80 -22.55 48.18
CA GLY A 658 -24.19 -22.68 48.61
C GLY A 658 -24.80 -24.00 48.12
N ARG A 659 -25.08 -24.91 49.07
CA ARG A 659 -25.80 -26.19 48.88
C ARG A 659 -27.23 -25.96 48.39
N GLY A 660 -27.78 -26.94 47.65
CA GLY A 660 -29.23 -27.09 47.47
C GLY A 660 -29.61 -27.83 46.18
N GLU A 661 -30.08 -29.06 46.33
CA GLU A 661 -30.63 -29.94 45.29
C GLU A 661 -31.87 -29.35 44.61
N ALA A 662 -32.06 -29.62 43.31
CA ALA A 662 -33.36 -30.06 42.73
C ALA A 662 -33.24 -30.34 41.22
N ARG A 663 -33.97 -31.38 40.81
CA ARG A 663 -34.08 -32.00 39.48
C ARG A 663 -34.89 -31.14 38.49
N GLY A 664 -34.64 -31.32 37.17
CA GLY A 664 -35.72 -31.15 36.17
C GLY A 664 -35.36 -30.66 34.76
N ARG A 665 -35.16 -31.62 33.84
CA ARG A 665 -35.61 -31.70 32.42
C ARG A 665 -35.44 -30.49 31.45
N GLY A 666 -34.82 -30.77 30.28
CA GLY A 666 -35.36 -30.31 28.98
C GLY A 666 -34.39 -29.82 27.90
N ARG A 667 -34.12 -30.69 26.90
CA ARG A 667 -33.89 -30.47 25.44
C ARG A 667 -32.83 -29.45 24.96
N ALA A 668 -31.76 -29.93 24.30
CA ALA A 668 -31.55 -30.05 22.83
C ALA A 668 -31.19 -28.70 22.17
N ARG A 669 -29.90 -28.43 21.91
CA ARG A 669 -29.13 -28.66 20.65
C ARG A 669 -29.68 -27.92 19.41
N GLY A 670 -28.95 -26.88 19.04
CA GLY A 670 -28.79 -26.29 17.69
C GLY A 670 -27.65 -25.28 17.83
N GLY A 671 -26.45 -25.49 17.30
CA GLY A 671 -26.17 -25.80 15.90
C GLY A 671 -25.80 -24.47 15.25
N GLY A 672 -24.55 -24.04 15.42
CA GLY A 672 -24.05 -22.80 14.83
C GLY A 672 -23.87 -22.96 13.33
N ILE A 673 -24.32 -21.95 12.57
CA ILE A 673 -23.94 -21.75 11.19
C ILE A 673 -23.52 -20.29 11.03
N THR A 674 -22.28 -20.16 10.57
CA THR A 674 -21.65 -19.00 9.97
C THR A 674 -22.24 -18.72 8.59
N SER A 675 -22.69 -17.50 8.32
CA SER A 675 -22.90 -16.95 6.96
C SER A 675 -22.46 -15.48 7.00
N TYR A 676 -21.35 -15.10 6.35
CA TYR A 676 -21.21 -14.76 4.93
C TYR A 676 -22.30 -13.81 4.42
N PHE A 677 -21.86 -12.58 4.13
CA PHE A 677 -22.60 -11.47 3.57
C PHE A 677 -22.90 -11.74 2.09
N GLU A 678 -24.17 -11.80 1.72
CA GLU A 678 -24.64 -11.57 0.36
C GLU A 678 -25.78 -10.54 0.41
N CYS A 679 -25.63 -9.44 -0.33
CA CYS A 679 -26.71 -8.50 -0.59
C CYS A 679 -27.54 -9.05 -1.76
N GLY A 680 -28.72 -9.59 -1.45
CA GLY A 680 -29.72 -9.99 -2.43
C GLY A 680 -30.93 -9.05 -2.38
N SER A 681 -31.15 -8.35 -3.49
CA SER A 681 -32.40 -7.64 -3.81
C SER A 681 -33.50 -8.67 -4.08
N GLY A 682 -34.61 -8.61 -3.34
CA GLY A 682 -35.75 -9.51 -3.53
C GLY A 682 -37.07 -8.74 -3.48
N SER A 683 -37.59 -8.45 -4.66
CA SER A 683 -38.92 -7.90 -4.94
C SER A 683 -40.03 -8.84 -4.45
N GLY A 684 -40.97 -8.30 -3.67
CA GLY A 684 -42.23 -8.98 -3.36
C GLY A 684 -43.25 -8.76 -4.48
N SER A 685 -43.62 -9.82 -5.19
CA SER A 685 -44.86 -9.90 -5.95
C SER A 685 -45.92 -10.57 -5.08
N GLY A 686 -46.86 -9.77 -4.60
CA GLY A 686 -48.14 -10.25 -4.09
C GLY A 686 -49.18 -10.07 -5.17
N THR A 687 -49.78 -11.15 -5.64
CA THR A 687 -51.07 -11.14 -6.35
C THR A 687 -51.89 -12.31 -5.83
N THR A 688 -53.07 -11.99 -5.33
CA THR A 688 -54.26 -12.82 -5.56
C THR A 688 -54.55 -12.95 -7.04
#